data_AF-A0A3A0FAX2-F1
#
_entry.id   AF-A0A3A0FAX2-F1
#
_cell.length_a   1.000
_cell.length_b   1.000
_cell.length_c   1.000
_cell.angle_alpha   90.00
_cell.angle_beta   90.00
_cell.angle_gamma   90.00
#
_symmetry.space_group_name_H-M   'P 1'
#
loop_
_entity.id
_entity.type
_entity.pdbx_description
1 polymer ?
#
loop_
_entity_poly.entity_id
_entity_poly.type
_entity_poly.pdbx_seq_one_letter_code
_entity_poly.pdbx_strand_id
1 'polypeptide(L)'
;MVAMAKAASKSKPARTNPSSSASRLKAAAKAKTAGKPAGKTAAKTAGKAAKPPARSAAKAAKTVTKTKPAASAATSGKWVYTFGAGKAEGTAGMRDLLGGKGANLAEMANLGLPVPPGFTIPTSVCTYFYAHDKSYPKELRAQVEKALEHVGKLTAKGFGDAVNPLLVSVRSGSRASMPGMMDTVLNLGLNDVTVEALAKKSGDRRFAFDSYRRFITMYSDVVLGFGHHHFEDILDTYKDSKGYTLDTELDADDWTELVGRYKEAVKRETGSDFPQDPNDQLWGAIGAVFGSWMNARAVTYRRLHDIPETWGTAVNVQAMVFGNMGETSATGVAFTRNPSTGEKKLYGEFLINAQGEDVVAGIRTPQDITEEARKDSGSDKPSMEAALPQAFKELTRIYSLLEKHYRDMQDLEFTVEQGKLWMLQTRNGKRTAKAALKIAVDLAREGLISKQEAVLRIEPASLDQLLHPTIDPDAERDVIATGLPASPGAASGEIVFSSDEAAKLNADGRKVVLVRIETSPEDIHGMHAAEGILTTRGGMTSHAAVVARGMGKPCVSGCGTIRVDYGRGLMSIGNRTFKTGDIITIDGSLGQVLAGKMPMIEPELSGEFGTLMAWADEVRKLKVRTNADTPPDARTAIRFGAEGIGLCRTEHMFFEEARIRTVREMILAEDEQTRRAALAKLLPMQRADFVELFEIMGERPVTIRLLDPPLHEFLPHTQGEIDEVARAMDTDPRRLADRARELAEFNPMLGFRGCRLAVVYPEIAEMQARAIFEAAVEAGRRTGKAVGVEVMVPLIASRAEFDLVKARIDAIAEAVAQETGRKLSYQVGTMIELPRACLKAGEIAEAAEFFSFGTNDLTQTTFGISRDDAASFLPTYTARGILPTDPFISVDREGVGELVQIGVERGRKARPKLKVGICGEHGGDPASVTFCHAIGLDYVSCSPYRVPIARLAAAQAALGKDAVSLA
;
A
#
# COMPACT_ATOMS: atom_id res chain seq x y z
N MET A 1 -22.59 51.58 -16.38
CA MET A 1 -23.08 52.67 -17.27
C MET A 1 -23.19 52.13 -18.70
N VAL A 2 -24.13 52.66 -19.52
CA VAL A 2 -24.20 52.56 -21.02
C VAL A 2 -23.88 51.18 -21.65
N ALA A 3 -24.78 50.35 -22.20
CA ALA A 3 -26.16 50.45 -22.71
C ALA A 3 -26.35 51.16 -24.07
N MET A 4 -26.51 50.38 -25.18
CA MET A 4 -27.46 50.54 -26.32
C MET A 4 -27.02 49.68 -27.55
N ALA A 5 -27.80 49.46 -28.63
CA ALA A 5 -29.16 48.88 -28.77
C ALA A 5 -29.71 49.03 -30.23
N LYS A 6 -30.30 47.95 -30.81
CA LYS A 6 -31.35 47.87 -31.87
C LYS A 6 -31.45 46.41 -32.37
N ALA A 7 -32.58 45.71 -32.56
CA ALA A 7 -33.98 46.00 -32.96
C ALA A 7 -34.15 46.31 -34.47
N ALA A 8 -35.16 45.83 -35.22
CA ALA A 8 -36.42 45.09 -34.93
C ALA A 8 -36.72 44.08 -36.10
N SER A 9 -37.52 43.00 -36.05
CA SER A 9 -38.88 42.67 -35.52
C SER A 9 -40.07 43.03 -36.44
N LYS A 10 -40.85 42.00 -36.87
CA LYS A 10 -42.28 41.94 -37.31
C LYS A 10 -42.54 40.55 -37.97
N SER A 11 -43.72 39.89 -37.94
CA SER A 11 -44.91 39.98 -37.07
C SER A 11 -45.83 38.73 -37.26
N LYS A 12 -46.60 38.35 -36.21
CA LYS A 12 -47.68 37.31 -36.17
C LYS A 12 -48.98 37.79 -36.88
N PRO A 13 -50.12 37.03 -37.03
CA PRO A 13 -50.62 35.81 -36.34
C PRO A 13 -51.04 34.66 -37.32
N ALA A 14 -51.89 33.63 -37.06
CA ALA A 14 -52.85 33.32 -35.98
C ALA A 14 -53.20 31.81 -35.75
N ARG A 15 -54.07 31.60 -34.75
CA ARG A 15 -54.90 30.45 -34.28
C ARG A 15 -55.44 29.49 -35.37
N THR A 16 -55.62 28.18 -35.11
CA THR A 16 -56.68 27.60 -34.22
C THR A 16 -56.29 26.30 -33.48
N ASN A 17 -57.19 25.82 -32.61
CA ASN A 17 -57.12 24.69 -31.64
C ASN A 17 -58.59 24.35 -31.24
N PRO A 18 -58.97 23.33 -30.42
CA PRO A 18 -58.31 22.09 -29.97
C PRO A 18 -59.20 20.81 -30.12
N SER A 19 -58.74 19.63 -29.65
CA SER A 19 -59.58 18.69 -28.83
C SER A 19 -58.83 17.43 -28.32
N SER A 20 -59.15 17.05 -27.05
CA SER A 20 -59.34 15.71 -26.41
C SER A 20 -58.65 14.42 -26.94
N SER A 21 -58.34 13.37 -26.15
CA SER A 21 -58.53 12.96 -24.72
C SER A 21 -57.66 11.70 -24.48
N ALA A 22 -56.95 11.45 -23.36
CA ALA A 22 -57.33 11.27 -21.94
C ALA A 22 -57.86 9.85 -21.55
N SER A 23 -57.36 9.33 -20.41
CA SER A 23 -57.62 8.00 -19.75
C SER A 23 -56.95 6.74 -20.36
N ARG A 24 -56.38 5.71 -19.68
CA ARG A 24 -56.11 5.29 -18.26
C ARG A 24 -56.97 4.11 -17.72
N LEU A 25 -56.35 3.23 -16.89
CA LEU A 25 -56.90 2.12 -16.04
C LEU A 25 -56.91 0.70 -16.70
N LYS A 26 -56.25 -0.34 -16.13
CA LYS A 26 -56.60 -1.36 -15.07
C LYS A 26 -57.39 -2.59 -15.60
N ALA A 27 -57.46 -3.79 -14.95
CA ALA A 27 -56.53 -4.58 -14.09
C ALA A 27 -57.20 -5.92 -13.64
N ALA A 28 -56.41 -7.02 -13.49
CA ALA A 28 -56.75 -8.28 -12.76
C ALA A 28 -57.90 -9.17 -13.37
N ALA A 29 -58.22 -10.41 -12.91
CA ALA A 29 -57.80 -11.19 -11.73
C ALA A 29 -57.95 -12.75 -11.85
N LYS A 30 -57.11 -13.49 -11.09
CA LYS A 30 -57.32 -14.76 -10.31
C LYS A 30 -58.37 -15.84 -10.72
N ALA A 31 -57.95 -17.11 -10.72
CA ALA A 31 -58.38 -18.21 -9.78
C ALA A 31 -57.76 -19.59 -10.15
N LYS A 32 -57.95 -20.71 -9.42
CA LYS A 32 -57.47 -21.14 -8.06
C LYS A 32 -57.75 -22.67 -7.89
N THR A 33 -57.25 -23.31 -6.81
CA THR A 33 -57.55 -24.70 -6.32
C THR A 33 -56.89 -25.89 -7.06
N ALA A 34 -56.65 -27.09 -6.50
CA ALA A 34 -56.34 -27.54 -5.10
C ALA A 34 -55.90 -29.04 -5.10
N GLY A 35 -55.24 -29.55 -4.04
CA GLY A 35 -55.20 -31.01 -3.76
C GLY A 35 -53.89 -31.65 -3.23
N LYS A 36 -54.03 -32.53 -2.23
CA LYS A 36 -53.13 -33.59 -1.69
C LYS A 36 -54.08 -34.78 -1.30
N PRO A 37 -53.69 -36.00 -0.84
CA PRO A 37 -52.40 -36.48 -0.30
C PRO A 37 -51.96 -37.94 -0.70
N ALA A 38 -50.87 -38.45 -0.08
CA ALA A 38 -50.54 -39.88 0.19
C ALA A 38 -50.30 -40.87 -1.00
N GLY A 39 -49.68 -42.06 -0.84
CA GLY A 39 -48.81 -42.54 0.25
C GLY A 39 -48.67 -44.09 0.40
N LYS A 40 -47.41 -44.58 0.53
CA LYS A 40 -46.95 -45.93 1.02
C LYS A 40 -47.25 -47.24 0.24
N THR A 41 -46.16 -47.92 -0.14
CA THR A 41 -45.88 -49.38 0.08
C THR A 41 -44.35 -49.49 0.34
N ALA A 42 -43.78 -50.18 1.34
CA ALA A 42 -43.92 -51.57 1.82
C ALA A 42 -43.16 -52.58 0.91
N ALA A 43 -42.33 -53.53 1.41
CA ALA A 43 -42.07 -53.98 2.79
C ALA A 43 -40.70 -54.71 2.99
N LYS A 44 -40.27 -54.92 4.26
CA LYS A 44 -39.73 -56.15 4.93
C LYS A 44 -38.72 -57.11 4.21
N THR A 45 -37.83 -57.94 4.80
CA THR A 45 -37.21 -58.28 6.13
C THR A 45 -36.13 -59.36 5.84
N ALA A 46 -35.15 -59.81 6.65
CA ALA A 46 -34.68 -59.67 8.05
C ALA A 46 -33.12 -59.84 8.07
N GLY A 47 -32.33 -59.91 9.15
CA GLY A 47 -32.55 -59.83 10.60
C GLY A 47 -32.18 -61.10 11.39
N LYS A 48 -30.98 -61.14 12.00
CA LYS A 48 -30.57 -62.08 13.10
C LYS A 48 -29.32 -61.57 13.85
N ALA A 49 -29.21 -61.91 15.14
CA ALA A 49 -28.06 -61.65 16.03
C ALA A 49 -27.37 -62.99 16.44
N ALA A 50 -26.31 -63.11 17.24
CA ALA A 50 -25.60 -62.23 18.20
C ALA A 50 -24.10 -62.73 18.37
N LYS A 51 -23.24 -62.42 19.36
CA LYS A 51 -23.36 -61.72 20.67
C LYS A 51 -22.07 -60.87 21.06
N PRO A 52 -21.20 -61.10 22.09
CA PRO A 52 -20.15 -60.13 22.51
C PRO A 52 -18.71 -60.72 22.27
N PRO A 53 -17.56 -60.42 22.97
CA PRO A 53 -17.29 -59.69 24.23
C PRO A 53 -16.61 -58.31 24.04
N ALA A 54 -16.06 -57.71 25.11
CA ALA A 54 -15.61 -56.31 25.15
C ALA A 54 -14.24 -56.12 25.83
N ARG A 55 -13.50 -55.05 25.44
CA ARG A 55 -12.80 -54.11 26.36
C ARG A 55 -12.24 -52.89 25.63
N SER A 56 -11.69 -51.95 26.40
CA SER A 56 -11.39 -50.57 26.03
C SER A 56 -9.95 -50.30 25.57
N ALA A 57 -9.78 -49.36 24.64
CA ALA A 57 -8.62 -48.48 24.56
C ALA A 57 -9.06 -47.11 24.00
N ALA A 58 -8.47 -46.01 24.48
CA ALA A 58 -8.82 -44.65 24.06
C ALA A 58 -7.71 -44.00 23.22
N LYS A 59 -8.08 -43.14 22.26
CA LYS A 59 -7.21 -42.06 21.77
C LYS A 59 -8.02 -40.88 21.26
N ALA A 60 -7.52 -39.68 21.50
CA ALA A 60 -8.28 -38.44 21.40
C ALA A 60 -8.56 -38.01 19.95
N ALA A 61 -9.82 -37.68 19.66
CA ALA A 61 -10.14 -36.71 18.62
C ALA A 61 -10.01 -35.30 19.23
N LYS A 62 -9.03 -34.51 18.77
CA LYS A 62 -8.95 -33.09 19.12
C LYS A 62 -10.01 -32.32 18.34
N THR A 63 -11.11 -31.95 19.00
CA THR A 63 -12.09 -31.03 18.44
C THR A 63 -11.39 -29.71 18.13
N VAL A 64 -11.42 -29.27 16.86
CA VAL A 64 -10.89 -27.95 16.47
C VAL A 64 -11.87 -26.88 16.94
N THR A 65 -11.72 -26.46 18.19
CA THR A 65 -12.38 -25.28 18.72
C THR A 65 -11.93 -24.08 17.89
N LYS A 66 -12.86 -23.43 17.17
CA LYS A 66 -12.62 -22.11 16.58
C LYS A 66 -12.31 -21.13 17.72
N THR A 67 -11.03 -20.87 17.97
CA THR A 67 -10.58 -19.79 18.83
C THR A 67 -10.99 -18.48 18.18
N LYS A 68 -12.13 -17.92 18.63
CA LYS A 68 -12.35 -16.48 18.48
C LYS A 68 -11.10 -15.75 18.99
N PRO A 69 -10.65 -14.68 18.32
CA PRO A 69 -9.71 -13.76 18.94
C PRO A 69 -10.24 -13.36 20.32
N ALA A 70 -9.38 -13.44 21.34
CA ALA A 70 -9.74 -13.04 22.69
C ALA A 70 -9.82 -11.52 22.78
N ALA A 71 -10.92 -10.95 22.28
CA ALA A 71 -11.28 -9.58 22.59
C ALA A 71 -11.26 -9.43 24.12
N SER A 72 -10.51 -8.44 24.61
CA SER A 72 -10.46 -8.08 26.03
C SER A 72 -11.83 -7.55 26.46
N ALA A 73 -12.74 -8.48 26.78
CA ALA A 73 -14.11 -8.17 27.13
C ALA A 73 -14.12 -7.27 28.37
N ALA A 74 -14.77 -6.10 28.27
CA ALA A 74 -14.96 -5.22 29.41
C ALA A 74 -15.66 -6.00 30.54
N THR A 75 -15.05 -6.02 31.73
CA THR A 75 -15.64 -6.62 32.92
C THR A 75 -17.03 -6.02 33.12
N SER A 76 -18.06 -6.87 33.20
CA SER A 76 -19.47 -6.44 33.07
C SER A 76 -19.82 -5.30 34.02
N GLY A 77 -20.10 -4.12 33.47
CA GLY A 77 -20.43 -2.91 34.22
C GLY A 77 -19.28 -1.93 34.47
N LYS A 78 -18.04 -2.20 34.05
CA LYS A 78 -16.95 -1.21 34.09
C LYS A 78 -16.82 -0.45 32.77
N TRP A 79 -17.09 0.86 32.81
CA TRP A 79 -17.16 1.74 31.66
C TRP A 79 -16.23 2.97 31.73
N VAL A 80 -15.43 3.11 32.79
CA VAL A 80 -14.43 4.18 32.95
C VAL A 80 -13.16 3.60 33.58
N TYR A 81 -11.98 4.02 33.11
CA TYR A 81 -10.67 3.58 33.60
C TYR A 81 -9.80 4.80 33.93
N THR A 82 -9.41 4.99 35.20
CA THR A 82 -8.65 6.19 35.62
C THR A 82 -7.13 6.06 35.43
N PHE A 83 -6.43 7.18 35.26
CA PHE A 83 -4.97 7.28 35.21
C PHE A 83 -4.47 8.59 35.86
N GLY A 84 -3.27 8.56 36.46
CA GLY A 84 -2.59 9.74 37.02
C GLY A 84 -1.83 9.45 38.31
N ALA A 85 -1.01 10.42 38.75
CA ALA A 85 -0.30 10.38 40.03
C ALA A 85 0.47 9.07 40.31
N GLY A 86 1.12 8.51 39.29
CA GLY A 86 1.92 7.29 39.39
C GLY A 86 1.15 5.97 39.32
N LYS A 87 -0.15 5.97 38.97
CA LYS A 87 -1.00 4.77 38.87
C LYS A 87 -2.04 4.89 37.74
N ALA A 88 -2.48 3.76 37.21
CA ALA A 88 -3.64 3.67 36.34
C ALA A 88 -4.38 2.33 36.52
N GLU A 89 -5.64 2.30 36.09
CA GLU A 89 -6.45 1.08 36.01
C GLU A 89 -6.32 0.36 34.66
N GLY A 90 -5.53 0.92 33.74
CA GLY A 90 -5.21 0.37 32.43
C GLY A 90 -3.72 0.08 32.25
N THR A 91 -3.36 -0.52 31.12
CA THR A 91 -1.98 -0.76 30.67
C THR A 91 -1.88 -0.66 29.14
N ALA A 92 -0.67 -0.60 28.59
CA ALA A 92 -0.42 -0.65 27.15
C ALA A 92 -1.06 -1.87 26.45
N GLY A 93 -1.17 -3.00 27.15
CA GLY A 93 -1.82 -4.22 26.66
C GLY A 93 -3.34 -4.08 26.43
N MET A 94 -3.98 -3.04 26.97
CA MET A 94 -5.42 -2.80 26.84
C MET A 94 -5.79 -1.90 25.64
N ARG A 95 -4.89 -1.74 24.66
CA ARG A 95 -5.07 -0.92 23.44
C ARG A 95 -6.37 -1.18 22.67
N ASP A 96 -6.89 -2.39 22.69
CA ASP A 96 -8.14 -2.77 22.01
C ASP A 96 -9.38 -2.16 22.69
N LEU A 97 -9.29 -1.95 24.02
CA LEU A 97 -10.37 -1.46 24.86
C LEU A 97 -10.24 0.05 25.15
N LEU A 98 -9.02 0.55 25.37
CA LEU A 98 -8.73 1.95 25.73
C LEU A 98 -8.29 2.81 24.52
N GLY A 99 -8.21 2.21 23.33
CA GLY A 99 -7.53 2.82 22.18
C GLY A 99 -6.01 2.94 22.40
N GLY A 100 -5.30 3.41 21.37
CA GLY A 100 -3.86 3.65 21.47
C GLY A 100 -3.51 4.75 22.48
N LYS A 101 -4.30 5.84 22.50
CA LYS A 101 -4.04 7.01 23.38
C LYS A 101 -4.27 6.67 24.87
N GLY A 102 -5.41 6.04 25.21
CA GLY A 102 -5.75 5.70 26.59
C GLY A 102 -4.85 4.63 27.20
N ALA A 103 -4.47 3.61 26.40
CA ALA A 103 -3.53 2.58 26.84
C ALA A 103 -2.13 3.17 27.14
N ASN A 104 -1.64 4.08 26.31
CA ASN A 104 -0.34 4.73 26.53
C ASN A 104 -0.37 5.77 27.65
N LEU A 105 -1.47 6.51 27.84
CA LEU A 105 -1.67 7.40 29.00
C LEU A 105 -1.62 6.60 30.31
N ALA A 106 -2.30 5.45 30.35
CA ALA A 106 -2.28 4.55 31.52
C ALA A 106 -0.89 3.97 31.78
N GLU A 107 -0.17 3.53 30.74
CA GLU A 107 1.19 2.99 30.89
C GLU A 107 2.19 4.06 31.36
N MET A 108 2.17 5.26 30.78
CA MET A 108 3.01 6.38 31.24
C MET A 108 2.73 6.73 32.72
N ALA A 109 1.46 6.69 33.16
CA ALA A 109 1.11 6.91 34.55
C ALA A 109 1.65 5.79 35.46
N ASN A 110 1.55 4.51 35.05
CA ASN A 110 2.13 3.39 35.79
C ASN A 110 3.68 3.43 35.86
N LEU A 111 4.34 4.01 34.85
CA LEU A 111 5.78 4.27 34.84
C LEU A 111 6.22 5.44 35.73
N GLY A 112 5.30 6.07 36.46
CA GLY A 112 5.62 7.22 37.33
C GLY A 112 5.98 8.50 36.57
N LEU A 113 5.57 8.62 35.30
CA LEU A 113 5.77 9.83 34.52
C LEU A 113 4.77 10.93 34.93
N PRO A 114 5.11 12.23 34.74
CA PRO A 114 4.22 13.34 35.05
C PRO A 114 3.10 13.44 34.01
N VAL A 115 2.13 12.52 34.05
CA VAL A 115 0.92 12.54 33.22
C VAL A 115 -0.16 13.34 33.96
N PRO A 116 -0.79 14.36 33.35
CA PRO A 116 -1.96 15.02 33.94
C PRO A 116 -3.08 14.00 34.19
N PRO A 117 -3.69 13.97 35.38
CA PRO A 117 -4.67 12.94 35.75
C PRO A 117 -5.94 13.00 34.90
N GLY A 118 -6.54 11.84 34.66
CA GLY A 118 -7.68 11.70 33.78
C GLY A 118 -8.32 10.31 33.82
N PHE A 119 -9.16 10.03 32.83
CA PHE A 119 -9.79 8.73 32.63
C PHE A 119 -10.12 8.46 31.16
N THR A 120 -10.21 7.17 30.81
CA THR A 120 -10.64 6.70 29.48
C THR A 120 -12.00 6.01 29.58
N ILE A 121 -12.93 6.42 28.72
CA ILE A 121 -14.18 5.72 28.40
C ILE A 121 -13.87 4.79 27.21
N PRO A 122 -14.07 3.47 27.32
CA PRO A 122 -13.52 2.50 26.38
C PRO A 122 -14.28 2.41 25.05
N THR A 123 -13.62 1.84 24.04
CA THR A 123 -14.16 1.56 22.69
C THR A 123 -15.50 0.83 22.72
N SER A 124 -15.70 -0.08 23.68
CA SER A 124 -16.96 -0.81 23.88
C SER A 124 -18.18 0.09 24.17
N VAL A 125 -17.98 1.31 24.70
CA VAL A 125 -19.06 2.29 24.87
C VAL A 125 -19.43 2.92 23.53
N CYS A 126 -18.49 3.13 22.61
CA CYS A 126 -18.78 3.52 21.23
C CYS A 126 -19.59 2.44 20.51
N THR A 127 -19.21 1.16 20.67
CA THR A 127 -19.98 0.03 20.14
C THR A 127 -21.39 -0.03 20.74
N TYR A 128 -21.54 0.19 22.06
CA TYR A 128 -22.84 0.26 22.71
C TYR A 128 -23.70 1.40 22.15
N PHE A 129 -23.12 2.59 22.02
CA PHE A 129 -23.78 3.82 21.55
C PHE A 129 -24.40 3.63 20.16
N TYR A 130 -23.65 3.09 19.20
CA TYR A 130 -24.21 2.78 17.88
C TYR A 130 -25.20 1.61 17.86
N ALA A 131 -25.11 0.67 18.81
CA ALA A 131 -26.03 -0.47 18.93
C ALA A 131 -27.36 -0.16 19.66
N HIS A 132 -27.45 0.99 20.37
CA HIS A 132 -28.61 1.38 21.17
C HIS A 132 -29.04 2.83 20.88
N ASP A 133 -29.27 3.15 19.60
CA ASP A 133 -29.84 4.43 19.14
C ASP A 133 -29.16 5.70 19.71
N LYS A 134 -27.81 5.67 19.81
CA LYS A 134 -26.97 6.73 20.38
C LYS A 134 -27.22 7.03 21.87
N SER A 135 -27.68 6.03 22.63
CA SER A 135 -27.78 6.08 24.09
C SER A 135 -26.56 5.47 24.81
N TYR A 136 -26.44 5.72 26.11
CA TYR A 136 -25.33 5.27 26.95
C TYR A 136 -25.72 4.14 27.92
N PRO A 137 -24.77 3.30 28.38
CA PRO A 137 -25.00 2.39 29.50
C PRO A 137 -25.44 3.17 30.75
N LYS A 138 -26.43 2.66 31.49
CA LYS A 138 -27.04 3.37 32.63
C LYS A 138 -26.03 3.71 33.73
N GLU A 139 -25.01 2.87 33.90
CA GLU A 139 -23.99 3.00 34.94
C GLU A 139 -22.84 3.93 34.53
N LEU A 140 -22.76 4.35 33.25
CA LEU A 140 -21.65 5.18 32.74
C LEU A 140 -21.61 6.54 33.45
N ARG A 141 -22.77 7.19 33.63
CA ARG A 141 -22.83 8.57 34.16
C ARG A 141 -22.22 8.68 35.57
N ALA A 142 -22.66 7.83 36.49
CA ALA A 142 -22.11 7.77 37.84
C ALA A 142 -20.61 7.37 37.89
N GLN A 143 -20.12 6.63 36.89
CA GLN A 143 -18.68 6.32 36.78
C GLN A 143 -17.87 7.51 36.27
N VAL A 144 -18.39 8.29 35.32
CA VAL A 144 -17.77 9.53 34.84
C VAL A 144 -17.73 10.59 35.96
N GLU A 145 -18.84 10.78 36.67
CA GLU A 145 -18.93 11.70 37.82
C GLU A 145 -17.92 11.33 38.92
N LYS A 146 -17.85 10.05 39.30
CA LYS A 146 -16.85 9.53 40.26
C LYS A 146 -15.40 9.68 39.77
N ALA A 147 -15.15 9.59 38.47
CA ALA A 147 -13.83 9.76 37.89
C ALA A 147 -13.41 11.25 37.85
N LEU A 148 -14.33 12.16 37.56
CA LEU A 148 -14.12 13.61 37.70
C LEU A 148 -13.78 13.98 39.15
N GLU A 149 -14.52 13.46 40.14
CA GLU A 149 -14.19 13.63 41.56
C GLU A 149 -12.75 13.17 41.88
N HIS A 150 -12.32 12.05 41.31
CA HIS A 150 -10.97 11.52 41.52
C HIS A 150 -9.90 12.43 40.90
N VAL A 151 -10.11 12.91 39.68
CA VAL A 151 -9.23 13.90 39.01
C VAL A 151 -9.19 15.22 39.79
N GLY A 152 -10.33 15.70 40.30
CA GLY A 152 -10.41 16.90 41.13
C GLY A 152 -9.62 16.76 42.44
N LYS A 153 -9.72 15.60 43.10
CA LYS A 153 -8.94 15.28 44.32
C LYS A 153 -7.44 15.17 44.02
N LEU A 154 -7.03 14.64 42.86
CA LEU A 154 -5.62 14.58 42.45
C LEU A 154 -5.04 15.92 41.99
N THR A 155 -5.86 16.85 41.51
CA THR A 155 -5.43 18.18 41.05
C THR A 155 -5.63 19.30 42.08
N ALA A 156 -6.37 19.02 43.16
CA ALA A 156 -6.93 20.03 44.07
C ALA A 156 -7.68 21.14 43.32
N LYS A 157 -8.56 20.76 42.38
CA LYS A 157 -9.45 21.65 41.58
C LYS A 157 -10.88 21.08 41.56
N GLY A 158 -11.90 21.92 41.37
CA GLY A 158 -13.31 21.49 41.31
C GLY A 158 -13.94 21.70 39.93
N PHE A 159 -14.65 20.72 39.37
CA PHE A 159 -15.28 20.84 38.05
C PHE A 159 -16.45 21.82 38.12
N GLY A 160 -16.36 22.95 37.40
CA GLY A 160 -17.29 24.08 37.53
C GLY A 160 -17.11 24.97 38.76
N ASP A 161 -16.01 24.84 39.50
CA ASP A 161 -15.75 25.64 40.70
C ASP A 161 -15.43 27.11 40.37
N ALA A 162 -16.16 28.04 40.99
CA ALA A 162 -16.09 29.49 40.75
C ALA A 162 -14.86 30.20 41.37
N VAL A 163 -13.94 29.46 42.00
CA VAL A 163 -12.70 29.99 42.60
C VAL A 163 -11.47 29.23 42.11
N ASN A 164 -11.62 27.93 41.84
CA ASN A 164 -10.52 27.02 41.52
C ASN A 164 -10.95 25.93 40.51
N PRO A 165 -11.30 26.32 39.26
CA PRO A 165 -11.89 25.41 38.28
C PRO A 165 -10.94 24.30 37.84
N LEU A 166 -11.45 23.07 37.83
CA LEU A 166 -10.91 21.97 37.04
C LEU A 166 -11.41 22.15 35.60
N LEU A 167 -10.47 22.38 34.69
CA LEU A 167 -10.70 22.35 33.26
C LEU A 167 -10.15 21.04 32.69
N VAL A 168 -10.78 20.50 31.66
CA VAL A 168 -10.39 19.21 31.04
C VAL A 168 -10.26 19.33 29.52
N SER A 169 -9.45 18.45 28.93
CA SER A 169 -9.50 18.12 27.51
C SER A 169 -10.30 16.84 27.30
N VAL A 170 -10.99 16.74 26.16
CA VAL A 170 -11.70 15.55 25.71
C VAL A 170 -11.10 15.13 24.37
N ARG A 171 -10.29 14.07 24.38
CA ARG A 171 -9.45 13.63 23.24
C ARG A 171 -9.89 12.24 22.75
N SER A 172 -10.24 12.14 21.48
CA SER A 172 -10.54 10.87 20.80
C SER A 172 -9.34 9.90 20.78
N GLY A 173 -9.59 8.59 20.64
CA GLY A 173 -8.53 7.59 20.53
C GLY A 173 -9.04 6.20 20.15
N SER A 174 -8.87 5.80 18.89
CA SER A 174 -9.20 4.46 18.42
C SER A 174 -8.03 3.47 18.62
N ARG A 175 -8.25 2.19 18.29
CA ARG A 175 -7.20 1.15 18.29
C ARG A 175 -6.08 1.44 17.28
N ALA A 176 -6.45 2.01 16.12
CA ALA A 176 -5.53 2.50 15.10
C ALA A 176 -5.19 3.98 15.34
N SER A 177 -4.06 4.44 14.80
CA SER A 177 -3.78 5.88 14.73
C SER A 177 -4.53 6.46 13.54
N MET A 178 -5.40 7.45 13.76
CA MET A 178 -6.16 8.15 12.73
C MET A 178 -5.96 9.67 12.88
N PRO A 179 -4.78 10.22 12.53
CA PRO A 179 -4.46 11.64 12.71
C PRO A 179 -5.42 12.54 11.94
N GLY A 180 -5.87 13.64 12.54
CA GLY A 180 -6.77 14.64 11.91
C GLY A 180 -8.20 14.18 11.60
N MET A 181 -8.55 12.90 11.82
CA MET A 181 -9.85 12.34 11.41
C MET A 181 -10.95 12.43 12.48
N MET A 182 -10.54 12.48 13.75
CA MET A 182 -11.43 12.50 14.92
C MET A 182 -11.07 13.68 15.82
N ASP A 183 -12.10 14.22 16.44
CA ASP A 183 -12.07 15.54 17.05
C ASP A 183 -11.40 15.56 18.44
N THR A 184 -11.14 16.76 18.95
CA THR A 184 -10.62 17.02 20.28
C THR A 184 -11.13 18.38 20.75
N VAL A 185 -11.51 18.47 22.02
CA VAL A 185 -11.90 19.73 22.67
C VAL A 185 -10.94 19.99 23.82
N LEU A 186 -10.37 21.20 23.90
CA LEU A 186 -9.53 21.66 25.01
C LEU A 186 -10.30 22.64 25.91
N ASN A 187 -9.76 23.00 27.07
CA ASN A 187 -10.27 24.05 27.96
C ASN A 187 -11.74 23.85 28.46
N LEU A 188 -12.28 22.62 28.37
CA LEU A 188 -13.67 22.32 28.71
C LEU A 188 -13.93 22.49 30.22
N GLY A 189 -15.08 23.09 30.54
CA GLY A 189 -15.42 23.60 31.87
C GLY A 189 -15.29 25.12 31.98
N LEU A 190 -14.85 25.81 30.92
CA LEU A 190 -14.91 27.26 30.84
C LEU A 190 -16.36 27.74 30.59
N ASN A 191 -16.77 28.73 31.37
CA ASN A 191 -18.03 29.45 31.28
C ASN A 191 -17.82 30.88 31.82
N ASP A 192 -18.86 31.71 31.80
CA ASP A 192 -18.78 33.12 32.18
C ASP A 192 -18.36 33.36 33.66
N VAL A 193 -18.35 32.32 34.50
CA VAL A 193 -17.90 32.39 35.91
C VAL A 193 -16.49 31.78 36.08
N THR A 194 -16.21 30.65 35.45
CA THR A 194 -14.92 29.96 35.59
C THR A 194 -13.81 30.62 34.78
N VAL A 195 -14.12 31.41 33.74
CA VAL A 195 -13.12 32.26 33.06
C VAL A 195 -12.58 33.36 33.98
N GLU A 196 -13.43 33.98 34.81
CA GLU A 196 -13.02 34.96 35.82
C GLU A 196 -12.20 34.31 36.94
N ALA A 197 -12.59 33.10 37.36
CA ALA A 197 -11.80 32.31 38.30
C ALA A 197 -10.41 31.93 37.74
N LEU A 198 -10.34 31.58 36.45
CA LEU A 198 -9.08 31.31 35.75
C LEU A 198 -8.21 32.58 35.66
N ALA A 199 -8.77 33.72 35.22
CA ALA A 199 -8.09 35.01 35.13
C ALA A 199 -7.48 35.45 36.47
N LYS A 200 -8.25 35.31 37.55
CA LYS A 200 -7.80 35.64 38.90
C LYS A 200 -6.69 34.70 39.41
N LYS A 201 -6.68 33.44 38.96
CA LYS A 201 -5.71 32.41 39.39
C LYS A 201 -4.42 32.43 38.55
N SER A 202 -4.49 32.77 37.26
CA SER A 202 -3.32 32.97 36.40
C SER A 202 -2.57 34.26 36.74
N GLY A 203 -3.28 35.29 37.20
CA GLY A 203 -2.78 36.67 37.20
C GLY A 203 -2.79 37.33 35.81
N ASP A 204 -3.35 36.63 34.81
CA ASP A 204 -3.42 37.03 33.41
C ASP A 204 -4.86 36.82 32.89
N ARG A 205 -5.57 37.94 32.73
CA ARG A 205 -6.94 37.98 32.19
C ARG A 205 -6.98 37.70 30.68
N ARG A 206 -5.95 38.13 29.94
CA ARG A 206 -5.83 37.96 28.49
C ARG A 206 -5.72 36.47 28.15
N PHE A 207 -4.85 35.73 28.85
CA PHE A 207 -4.74 34.27 28.77
C PHE A 207 -6.09 33.56 29.00
N ALA A 208 -6.84 33.98 30.02
CA ALA A 208 -8.09 33.32 30.39
C ALA A 208 -9.18 33.52 29.33
N PHE A 209 -9.33 34.73 28.81
CA PHE A 209 -10.32 35.03 27.76
C PHE A 209 -9.89 34.51 26.37
N ASP A 210 -8.60 34.46 26.03
CA ASP A 210 -8.11 33.72 24.84
C ASP A 210 -8.42 32.21 24.97
N SER A 211 -8.19 31.62 26.15
CA SER A 211 -8.54 30.23 26.40
C SER A 211 -10.05 29.97 26.28
N TYR A 212 -10.89 30.98 26.60
CA TYR A 212 -12.35 30.89 26.49
C TYR A 212 -12.86 31.11 25.05
N ARG A 213 -12.33 32.07 24.27
CA ARG A 213 -12.68 32.21 22.84
C ARG A 213 -12.30 30.95 22.07
N ARG A 214 -11.11 30.39 22.32
CA ARG A 214 -10.69 29.11 21.74
C ARG A 214 -11.62 27.95 22.14
N PHE A 215 -12.03 27.89 23.41
CA PHE A 215 -13.01 26.89 23.85
C PHE A 215 -14.35 27.03 23.11
N ILE A 216 -14.89 28.26 23.00
CA ILE A 216 -16.15 28.50 22.30
C ILE A 216 -16.05 28.08 20.83
N THR A 217 -14.97 28.46 20.12
CA THR A 217 -14.72 28.06 18.73
C THR A 217 -14.63 26.54 18.58
N MET A 218 -13.72 25.87 19.30
CA MET A 218 -13.54 24.41 19.24
C MET A 218 -14.83 23.65 19.59
N TYR A 219 -15.51 24.05 20.66
CA TYR A 219 -16.73 23.37 21.10
C TYR A 219 -17.88 23.57 20.11
N SER A 220 -17.99 24.76 19.51
CA SER A 220 -19.06 25.05 18.55
C SER A 220 -18.86 24.32 17.22
N ASP A 221 -17.63 24.23 16.72
CA ASP A 221 -17.29 23.45 15.52
C ASP A 221 -17.54 21.95 15.74
N VAL A 222 -16.95 21.38 16.81
CA VAL A 222 -16.94 19.94 17.08
C VAL A 222 -18.29 19.41 17.60
N VAL A 223 -18.98 20.17 18.45
CA VAL A 223 -20.16 19.68 19.19
C VAL A 223 -21.47 20.30 18.72
N LEU A 224 -21.47 21.58 18.35
CA LEU A 224 -22.67 22.27 17.88
C LEU A 224 -22.81 22.29 16.35
N GLY A 225 -21.75 21.93 15.61
CA GLY A 225 -21.72 21.93 14.14
C GLY A 225 -21.63 23.31 13.49
N PHE A 226 -21.26 24.36 14.25
CA PHE A 226 -21.12 25.72 13.77
C PHE A 226 -19.65 25.98 13.39
N GLY A 227 -19.36 25.91 12.09
CA GLY A 227 -18.01 25.71 11.55
C GLY A 227 -17.02 26.85 11.82
N HIS A 228 -15.81 26.49 12.24
CA HIS A 228 -14.69 27.37 12.65
C HIS A 228 -14.55 28.70 11.88
N HIS A 229 -14.62 28.68 10.55
CA HIS A 229 -14.47 29.88 9.70
C HIS A 229 -15.36 31.08 10.10
N HIS A 230 -16.56 30.85 10.63
CA HIS A 230 -17.46 31.94 11.08
C HIS A 230 -16.92 32.70 12.30
N PHE A 231 -16.02 32.11 13.08
CA PHE A 231 -15.34 32.77 14.19
C PHE A 231 -14.15 33.60 13.71
N GLU A 232 -13.44 33.12 12.69
CA GLU A 232 -12.34 33.85 12.05
C GLU A 232 -12.87 35.07 11.28
N ASP A 233 -14.00 34.95 10.56
CA ASP A 233 -14.71 36.08 9.94
C ASP A 233 -14.98 37.22 10.95
N ILE A 234 -15.39 36.86 12.19
CA ILE A 234 -15.67 37.82 13.28
C ILE A 234 -14.37 38.40 13.86
N LEU A 235 -13.33 37.58 13.99
CA LEU A 235 -12.04 37.93 14.55
C LEU A 235 -11.25 38.88 13.63
N ASP A 236 -11.18 38.57 12.34
CA ASP A 236 -10.52 39.41 11.34
C ASP A 236 -11.27 40.73 11.16
N THR A 237 -12.61 40.70 11.07
CA THR A 237 -13.43 41.94 11.07
C THR A 237 -13.17 42.81 12.31
N TYR A 238 -12.90 42.20 13.48
CA TYR A 238 -12.57 42.93 14.69
C TYR A 238 -11.14 43.50 14.65
N LYS A 239 -10.14 42.71 14.26
CA LYS A 239 -8.75 43.13 14.09
C LYS A 239 -8.64 44.30 13.09
N ASP A 240 -9.27 44.18 11.91
CA ASP A 240 -9.38 45.26 10.91
C ASP A 240 -9.98 46.54 11.52
N SER A 241 -11.04 46.41 12.32
CA SER A 241 -11.69 47.58 12.96
C SER A 241 -10.84 48.29 14.02
N LYS A 242 -9.80 47.61 14.54
CA LYS A 242 -8.80 48.17 15.47
C LYS A 242 -7.47 48.52 14.79
N GLY A 243 -7.22 48.06 13.57
CA GLY A 243 -5.94 48.17 12.88
C GLY A 243 -4.88 47.14 13.32
N TYR A 244 -5.31 46.03 13.94
CA TYR A 244 -4.42 44.93 14.31
C TYR A 244 -4.21 43.95 13.16
N THR A 245 -3.09 43.24 13.20
CA THR A 245 -2.68 42.25 12.18
C THR A 245 -2.48 40.85 12.76
N LEU A 246 -2.19 40.73 14.06
CA LEU A 246 -1.93 39.47 14.76
C LEU A 246 -2.82 39.34 16.00
N ASP A 247 -3.31 38.13 16.26
CA ASP A 247 -4.01 37.77 17.51
C ASP A 247 -3.21 38.11 18.78
N THR A 248 -1.89 38.23 18.68
CA THR A 248 -1.02 38.64 19.79
C THR A 248 -1.20 40.10 20.21
N GLU A 249 -1.76 40.95 19.35
CA GLU A 249 -1.99 42.39 19.62
C GLU A 249 -3.26 42.66 20.42
N LEU A 250 -4.24 41.73 20.39
CA LEU A 250 -5.51 41.83 21.11
C LEU A 250 -5.33 41.68 22.63
N ASP A 251 -5.93 42.59 23.39
CA ASP A 251 -5.84 42.64 24.86
C ASP A 251 -6.96 41.86 25.59
N ALA A 252 -7.03 41.99 26.92
CA ALA A 252 -7.99 41.25 27.73
C ALA A 252 -9.45 41.74 27.57
N ASP A 253 -9.65 43.02 27.25
CA ASP A 253 -10.98 43.62 27.06
C ASP A 253 -11.45 43.39 25.61
N ASP A 254 -10.53 43.42 24.64
CA ASP A 254 -10.78 42.94 23.27
C ASP A 254 -11.31 41.50 23.25
N TRP A 255 -10.63 40.57 23.94
CA TRP A 255 -11.10 39.19 24.03
C TRP A 255 -12.41 39.06 24.82
N THR A 256 -12.67 39.94 25.79
CA THR A 256 -13.96 39.99 26.50
C THR A 256 -15.10 40.37 25.55
N GLU A 257 -14.89 41.35 24.65
CA GLU A 257 -15.89 41.73 23.64
C GLU A 257 -16.09 40.62 22.58
N LEU A 258 -14.99 40.04 22.07
CA LEU A 258 -15.02 38.95 21.10
C LEU A 258 -15.74 37.70 21.64
N VAL A 259 -15.52 37.32 22.91
CA VAL A 259 -16.28 36.25 23.59
C VAL A 259 -17.79 36.54 23.63
N GLY A 260 -18.18 37.81 23.77
CA GLY A 260 -19.58 38.24 23.63
C GLY A 260 -20.11 37.97 22.22
N ARG A 261 -19.46 38.54 21.20
CA ARG A 261 -19.81 38.38 19.78
C ARG A 261 -19.87 36.91 19.34
N TYR A 262 -18.96 36.07 19.85
CA TYR A 262 -18.92 34.64 19.59
C TYR A 262 -20.15 33.91 20.15
N LYS A 263 -20.54 34.19 21.40
CA LYS A 263 -21.76 33.60 22.00
C LYS A 263 -23.03 34.06 21.28
N GLU A 264 -23.09 35.31 20.83
CA GLU A 264 -24.19 35.81 20.00
C GLU A 264 -24.28 35.12 18.64
N ALA A 265 -23.14 34.87 17.99
CA ALA A 265 -23.09 34.12 16.73
C ALA A 265 -23.57 32.67 16.91
N VAL A 266 -23.12 31.97 17.96
CA VAL A 266 -23.60 30.63 18.32
C VAL A 266 -25.11 30.62 18.56
N LYS A 267 -25.62 31.59 19.34
CA LYS A 267 -27.07 31.71 19.62
C LYS A 267 -27.89 31.94 18.35
N ARG A 268 -27.38 32.77 17.43
CA ARG A 268 -28.03 33.09 16.15
C ARG A 268 -28.12 31.86 15.23
N GLU A 269 -27.02 31.13 15.07
CA GLU A 269 -26.94 30.05 14.06
C GLU A 269 -27.47 28.70 14.58
N THR A 270 -27.20 28.36 15.85
CA THR A 270 -27.66 27.10 16.47
C THR A 270 -29.05 27.20 17.10
N GLY A 271 -29.58 28.42 17.24
CA GLY A 271 -30.83 28.71 17.94
C GLY A 271 -30.77 28.53 19.48
N SER A 272 -29.60 28.22 20.04
CA SER A 272 -29.40 27.93 21.47
C SER A 272 -28.19 28.68 22.03
N ASP A 273 -28.26 29.11 23.29
CA ASP A 273 -27.12 29.75 23.96
C ASP A 273 -25.94 28.78 24.17
N PHE A 274 -24.72 29.30 24.16
CA PHE A 274 -23.52 28.50 24.42
C PHE A 274 -23.55 27.89 25.84
N PRO A 275 -23.41 26.55 25.98
CA PRO A 275 -23.71 25.85 27.22
C PRO A 275 -22.81 26.30 28.38
N GLN A 276 -23.43 26.79 29.46
CA GLN A 276 -22.73 27.28 30.65
C GLN A 276 -22.51 26.21 31.73
N ASP A 277 -23.22 25.07 31.71
CA ASP A 277 -22.96 23.96 32.64
C ASP A 277 -21.81 23.08 32.10
N PRO A 278 -20.68 22.93 32.84
CA PRO A 278 -19.59 22.03 32.48
C PRO A 278 -19.99 20.57 32.27
N ASN A 279 -21.08 20.11 32.90
CA ASN A 279 -21.58 18.75 32.72
C ASN A 279 -22.23 18.57 31.34
N ASP A 280 -23.05 19.52 30.91
CA ASP A 280 -23.66 19.50 29.57
C ASP A 280 -22.58 19.67 28.49
N GLN A 281 -21.57 20.53 28.74
CA GLN A 281 -20.37 20.60 27.91
C GLN A 281 -19.69 19.22 27.78
N LEU A 282 -19.43 18.53 28.90
CA LEU A 282 -18.74 17.24 28.89
C LEU A 282 -19.54 16.15 28.15
N TRP A 283 -20.85 16.06 28.38
CA TRP A 283 -21.70 15.07 27.70
C TRP A 283 -21.85 15.37 26.20
N GLY A 284 -21.91 16.65 25.82
CA GLY A 284 -21.83 17.06 24.42
C GLY A 284 -20.52 16.62 23.77
N ALA A 285 -19.37 16.90 24.39
CA ALA A 285 -18.06 16.51 23.87
C ALA A 285 -17.86 14.98 23.79
N ILE A 286 -18.36 14.22 24.77
CA ILE A 286 -18.38 12.73 24.73
C ILE A 286 -19.23 12.24 23.54
N GLY A 287 -20.42 12.82 23.35
CA GLY A 287 -21.31 12.50 22.23
C GLY A 287 -20.71 12.83 20.87
N ALA A 288 -20.06 13.98 20.74
CA ALA A 288 -19.35 14.40 19.53
C ALA A 288 -18.19 13.46 19.18
N VAL A 289 -17.35 13.08 20.14
CA VAL A 289 -16.25 12.13 19.89
C VAL A 289 -16.78 10.77 19.41
N PHE A 290 -17.84 10.23 20.01
CA PHE A 290 -18.43 9.00 19.50
C PHE A 290 -19.06 9.21 18.11
N GLY A 291 -19.77 10.32 17.88
CA GLY A 291 -20.33 10.70 16.59
C GLY A 291 -19.30 10.82 15.47
N SER A 292 -18.09 11.31 15.79
CA SER A 292 -16.97 11.46 14.85
C SER A 292 -16.55 10.14 14.21
N TRP A 293 -16.80 9.00 14.87
CA TRP A 293 -16.49 7.68 14.31
C TRP A 293 -17.23 7.41 13.00
N MET A 294 -18.41 7.98 12.78
CA MET A 294 -19.19 7.79 11.55
C MET A 294 -19.29 9.05 10.68
N ASN A 295 -18.37 10.01 10.86
CA ASN A 295 -18.23 11.12 9.93
C ASN A 295 -17.60 10.66 8.59
N ALA A 296 -17.82 11.41 7.51
CA ALA A 296 -17.41 11.00 6.16
C ALA A 296 -15.87 10.86 6.01
N ARG A 297 -15.08 11.70 6.71
CA ARG A 297 -13.61 11.64 6.69
C ARG A 297 -13.08 10.36 7.35
N ALA A 298 -13.60 10.00 8.53
CA ALA A 298 -13.21 8.79 9.25
C ALA A 298 -13.66 7.51 8.50
N VAL A 299 -14.87 7.47 7.95
CA VAL A 299 -15.35 6.35 7.11
C VAL A 299 -14.45 6.16 5.89
N THR A 300 -14.08 7.24 5.20
CA THR A 300 -13.18 7.18 4.03
C THR A 300 -11.77 6.74 4.43
N TYR A 301 -11.20 7.29 5.51
CA TYR A 301 -9.89 6.90 6.03
C TYR A 301 -9.84 5.43 6.43
N ARG A 302 -10.89 4.92 7.08
CA ARG A 302 -10.99 3.50 7.45
C ARG A 302 -10.98 2.58 6.24
N ARG A 303 -11.68 2.94 5.16
CA ARG A 303 -11.70 2.18 3.90
C ARG A 303 -10.36 2.22 3.15
N LEU A 304 -9.56 3.28 3.32
CA LEU A 304 -8.24 3.43 2.68
C LEU A 304 -7.10 2.74 3.47
N HIS A 305 -7.38 2.21 4.67
CA HIS A 305 -6.37 1.61 5.56
C HIS A 305 -6.87 0.34 6.26
N ASP A 306 -7.90 -0.33 5.71
CA ASP A 306 -8.51 -1.57 6.21
C ASP A 306 -8.85 -1.61 7.70
N ILE A 307 -9.26 -0.46 8.25
CA ILE A 307 -9.65 -0.35 9.67
C ILE A 307 -11.14 -0.73 9.80
N PRO A 308 -11.50 -1.80 10.53
CA PRO A 308 -12.89 -2.20 10.70
C PRO A 308 -13.72 -1.16 11.47
N GLU A 309 -14.91 -0.86 10.98
CA GLU A 309 -15.90 0.00 11.67
C GLU A 309 -16.24 -0.50 13.07
N THR A 310 -16.24 -1.82 13.27
CA THR A 310 -16.59 -2.49 14.53
C THR A 310 -15.64 -2.21 15.70
N TRP A 311 -14.47 -1.59 15.45
CA TRP A 311 -13.50 -1.27 16.50
C TRP A 311 -13.89 -0.08 17.39
N GLY A 312 -14.68 0.87 16.86
CA GLY A 312 -15.05 2.09 17.57
C GLY A 312 -13.87 2.99 17.97
N THR A 313 -14.16 3.99 18.82
CA THR A 313 -13.16 4.91 19.39
C THR A 313 -13.38 5.06 20.90
N ALA A 314 -12.30 5.26 21.65
CA ALA A 314 -12.35 5.59 23.07
C ALA A 314 -12.32 7.12 23.28
N VAL A 315 -12.84 7.58 24.42
CA VAL A 315 -12.82 9.00 24.82
C VAL A 315 -11.87 9.14 26.01
N ASN A 316 -10.89 10.04 25.92
CA ASN A 316 -9.94 10.32 27.00
C ASN A 316 -10.25 11.69 27.57
N VAL A 317 -10.65 11.75 28.83
CA VAL A 317 -10.92 13.00 29.56
C VAL A 317 -9.75 13.24 30.49
N GLN A 318 -9.04 14.34 30.33
CA GLN A 318 -7.77 14.59 31.02
C GLN A 318 -7.69 16.03 31.53
N ALA A 319 -7.23 16.24 32.77
CA ALA A 319 -7.06 17.57 33.34
C ALA A 319 -6.17 18.45 32.47
N MET A 320 -6.62 19.69 32.23
CA MET A 320 -5.83 20.69 31.51
C MET A 320 -4.57 21.09 32.29
N VAL A 321 -3.50 21.23 31.53
CA VAL A 321 -2.25 21.91 31.90
C VAL A 321 -1.94 22.93 30.80
N PHE A 322 -1.40 24.09 31.17
CA PHE A 322 -1.36 25.25 30.27
C PHE A 322 0.07 25.64 29.87
N GLY A 323 0.36 25.53 28.57
CA GLY A 323 1.61 26.02 27.97
C GLY A 323 1.62 27.52 27.70
N ASN A 324 0.47 28.20 27.83
CA ASN A 324 0.23 29.62 27.55
C ASN A 324 0.08 30.48 28.83
N MET A 325 0.76 30.12 29.91
CA MET A 325 0.87 30.92 31.14
C MET A 325 2.24 31.61 31.23
N GLY A 326 2.56 32.47 30.25
CA GLY A 326 3.79 33.27 30.22
C GLY A 326 5.06 32.48 29.89
N GLU A 327 6.21 33.17 29.95
CA GLU A 327 7.50 32.70 29.43
C GLU A 327 8.12 31.49 30.16
N THR A 328 7.58 31.10 31.32
CA THR A 328 7.97 29.86 32.02
C THR A 328 7.12 28.65 31.60
N SER A 329 6.17 28.85 30.70
CA SER A 329 5.26 27.83 30.17
C SER A 329 5.49 27.63 28.68
N ALA A 330 5.29 26.42 28.20
CA ALA A 330 5.53 26.04 26.80
C ALA A 330 4.77 24.78 26.41
N THR A 331 4.76 24.43 25.13
CA THR A 331 4.23 23.17 24.62
C THR A 331 5.04 22.70 23.41
N GLY A 332 5.13 21.39 23.19
CA GLY A 332 5.96 20.86 22.11
C GLY A 332 5.68 19.40 21.74
N VAL A 333 6.28 19.01 20.62
CA VAL A 333 6.20 17.67 20.02
C VAL A 333 7.62 17.18 19.72
N ALA A 334 7.95 15.97 20.15
CA ALA A 334 9.31 15.44 20.05
C ALA A 334 9.35 13.96 19.64
N PHE A 335 10.43 13.56 18.99
CA PHE A 335 10.74 12.18 18.61
C PHE A 335 12.06 11.75 19.26
N THR A 336 12.13 10.55 19.83
CA THR A 336 13.34 10.06 20.52
C THR A 336 14.53 9.84 19.58
N ARG A 337 14.25 9.73 18.27
CA ARG A 337 15.19 9.68 17.14
C ARG A 337 14.57 10.44 15.98
N ASN A 338 15.38 11.01 15.09
CA ASN A 338 14.90 11.74 13.91
C ASN A 338 14.01 10.83 13.02
N PRO A 339 12.75 11.19 12.73
CA PRO A 339 11.81 10.34 11.99
C PRO A 339 12.11 10.26 10.48
N SER A 340 12.96 11.14 9.94
CA SER A 340 13.32 11.23 8.53
C SER A 340 14.65 10.54 8.22
N THR A 341 15.67 10.72 9.07
CA THR A 341 17.01 10.11 8.90
C THR A 341 17.23 8.85 9.74
N GLY A 342 16.52 8.71 10.87
CA GLY A 342 16.71 7.65 11.85
C GLY A 342 17.83 7.88 12.86
N GLU A 343 18.50 9.04 12.82
CA GLU A 343 19.57 9.39 13.75
C GLU A 343 19.09 9.44 15.22
N LYS A 344 19.93 8.95 16.12
CA LYS A 344 19.68 8.95 17.56
C LYS A 344 19.96 10.31 18.21
N LYS A 345 19.25 11.34 17.74
CA LYS A 345 19.13 12.66 18.38
C LYS A 345 17.68 12.92 18.76
N LEU A 346 17.45 13.64 19.86
CA LEU A 346 16.12 14.15 20.20
C LEU A 346 15.74 15.21 19.17
N TYR A 347 14.70 14.94 18.38
CA TYR A 347 14.28 15.79 17.26
C TYR A 347 12.86 16.30 17.48
N GLY A 348 12.60 17.56 17.18
CA GLY A 348 11.28 18.17 17.29
C GLY A 348 11.31 19.59 17.82
N GLU A 349 10.12 20.10 18.11
CA GLU A 349 9.83 21.53 18.17
C GLU A 349 9.01 21.91 19.41
N PHE A 350 9.16 23.15 19.86
CA PHE A 350 8.36 23.71 20.94
C PHE A 350 8.02 25.20 20.72
N LEU A 351 6.96 25.67 21.36
CA LEU A 351 6.60 27.09 21.48
C LEU A 351 6.49 27.48 22.95
N ILE A 352 7.14 28.59 23.32
CA ILE A 352 6.97 29.26 24.61
C ILE A 352 5.64 30.02 24.59
N ASN A 353 4.92 30.02 25.71
CA ASN A 353 3.68 30.77 25.91
C ASN A 353 2.64 30.46 24.81
N ALA A 354 2.24 29.19 24.67
CA ALA A 354 1.44 28.64 23.57
C ALA A 354 0.59 27.41 23.98
N GLN A 355 -0.47 27.11 23.22
CA GLN A 355 -1.20 25.84 23.29
C GLN A 355 -0.80 24.90 22.15
N GLY A 356 -1.03 23.59 22.30
CA GLY A 356 -0.59 22.59 21.31
C GLY A 356 -1.21 22.78 19.92
N GLU A 357 -2.34 23.48 19.84
CA GLU A 357 -2.95 23.99 18.61
C GLU A 357 -2.01 24.93 17.84
N ASP A 358 -1.33 25.86 18.50
CA ASP A 358 -0.45 26.85 17.85
C ASP A 358 0.77 26.20 17.17
N VAL A 359 1.24 25.07 17.71
CA VAL A 359 2.32 24.26 17.13
C VAL A 359 1.84 23.50 15.88
N VAL A 360 0.62 22.97 15.90
CA VAL A 360 0.06 22.18 14.79
C VAL A 360 -0.46 23.07 13.66
N ALA A 361 -0.95 24.27 13.97
CA ALA A 361 -1.49 25.21 13.00
C ALA A 361 -0.40 26.03 12.25
N GLY A 362 0.85 26.03 12.72
CA GLY A 362 1.97 26.74 12.09
C GLY A 362 1.92 28.27 12.16
N ILE A 363 0.91 28.85 12.82
CA ILE A 363 0.67 30.30 12.94
C ILE A 363 1.87 31.03 13.56
N ARG A 364 2.64 30.35 14.43
CA ARG A 364 3.88 30.85 15.00
C ARG A 364 5.01 29.90 14.62
N THR A 365 6.07 30.41 14.00
CA THR A 365 7.29 29.64 13.70
C THR A 365 7.82 28.98 14.97
N PRO A 366 7.87 27.63 15.04
CA PRO A 366 8.35 26.90 16.21
C PRO A 366 9.84 27.16 16.53
N GLN A 367 10.31 26.60 17.64
CA GLN A 367 11.69 26.70 18.11
C GLN A 367 12.28 25.29 18.31
N ASP A 368 13.59 25.16 18.15
CA ASP A 368 14.33 23.91 18.31
C ASP A 368 14.38 23.41 19.77
N ILE A 369 14.16 22.11 19.99
CA ILE A 369 14.24 21.54 21.34
C ILE A 369 15.69 21.52 21.89
N THR A 370 16.70 21.32 21.04
CA THR A 370 18.11 21.20 21.47
C THR A 370 18.97 22.37 21.00
N GLU A 371 20.04 22.64 21.74
CA GLU A 371 21.02 23.69 21.40
C GLU A 371 22.00 23.26 20.30
N GLU A 372 21.92 21.99 19.84
CA GLU A 372 22.54 21.50 18.61
C GLU A 372 21.64 21.84 17.41
N ALA A 373 20.37 21.40 17.41
CA ALA A 373 19.42 21.65 16.34
C ALA A 373 19.24 23.15 16.03
N ARG A 374 19.22 24.01 17.06
CA ARG A 374 19.17 25.48 16.90
C ARG A 374 20.32 26.06 16.06
N LYS A 375 21.50 25.42 16.11
CA LYS A 375 22.68 25.85 15.32
C LYS A 375 22.63 25.31 13.91
N ASP A 376 22.16 24.08 13.75
CA ASP A 376 21.94 23.44 12.45
C ASP A 376 20.82 24.14 11.66
N SER A 377 19.77 24.64 12.34
CA SER A 377 18.66 25.41 11.77
C SER A 377 18.99 26.90 11.52
N GLY A 378 20.06 27.42 12.13
CA GLY A 378 20.41 28.84 12.11
C GLY A 378 19.49 29.75 12.94
N SER A 379 18.63 29.19 13.80
CA SER A 379 17.60 29.93 14.54
C SER A 379 18.18 30.92 15.56
N ASP A 380 17.66 32.15 15.54
CA ASP A 380 17.97 33.23 16.48
C ASP A 380 17.27 33.06 17.84
N LYS A 381 16.06 32.47 17.84
CA LYS A 381 15.27 32.15 19.04
C LYS A 381 15.92 31.04 19.88
N PRO A 382 15.84 31.11 21.23
CA PRO A 382 16.50 30.16 22.12
C PRO A 382 15.90 28.74 22.04
N SER A 383 16.77 27.75 22.22
CA SER A 383 16.40 26.33 22.30
C SER A 383 15.65 26.01 23.61
N MET A 384 14.89 24.91 23.66
CA MET A 384 14.25 24.48 24.92
C MET A 384 15.29 24.18 26.01
N GLU A 385 16.43 23.62 25.59
CA GLU A 385 17.62 23.40 26.42
C GLU A 385 18.14 24.69 27.08
N ALA A 386 18.15 25.81 26.36
CA ALA A 386 18.57 27.11 26.89
C ALA A 386 17.46 27.83 27.70
N ALA A 387 16.22 27.81 27.21
CA ALA A 387 15.10 28.57 27.78
C ALA A 387 14.46 27.90 29.01
N LEU A 388 14.32 26.57 29.01
CA LEU A 388 13.62 25.80 30.04
C LEU A 388 14.47 24.61 30.54
N PRO A 389 15.72 24.83 31.00
CA PRO A 389 16.73 23.78 31.22
C PRO A 389 16.30 22.68 32.20
N GLN A 390 15.49 22.99 33.22
CA GLN A 390 14.99 21.96 34.16
C GLN A 390 13.94 21.05 33.50
N ALA A 391 13.01 21.62 32.73
CA ALA A 391 12.02 20.84 31.98
C ALA A 391 12.67 20.04 30.84
N PHE A 392 13.66 20.62 30.15
CA PHE A 392 14.46 19.90 29.15
C PHE A 392 15.24 18.73 29.76
N LYS A 393 15.84 18.91 30.94
CA LYS A 393 16.53 17.84 31.68
C LYS A 393 15.58 16.72 32.10
N GLU A 394 14.35 17.04 32.50
CA GLU A 394 13.35 15.99 32.77
C GLU A 394 12.86 15.32 31.48
N LEU A 395 12.60 16.06 30.40
CA LEU A 395 12.25 15.49 29.09
C LEU A 395 13.34 14.53 28.60
N THR A 396 14.62 14.89 28.81
CA THR A 396 15.79 14.04 28.54
C THR A 396 15.79 12.74 29.34
N ARG A 397 15.40 12.77 30.62
CA ARG A 397 15.19 11.57 31.44
C ARG A 397 14.02 10.72 30.89
N ILE A 398 12.94 11.36 30.46
CA ILE A 398 11.71 10.70 30.03
C ILE A 398 11.86 10.04 28.66
N TYR A 399 12.47 10.68 27.66
CA TYR A 399 12.71 10.06 26.35
C TYR A 399 13.51 8.75 26.53
N SER A 400 14.53 8.79 27.39
CA SER A 400 15.41 7.64 27.68
C SER A 400 14.69 6.49 28.37
N LEU A 401 13.64 6.77 29.15
CA LEU A 401 12.83 5.73 29.78
C LEU A 401 11.81 5.15 28.78
N LEU A 402 11.15 6.01 28.00
CA LEU A 402 10.12 5.63 27.04
C LEU A 402 10.68 4.77 25.90
N GLU A 403 11.80 5.18 25.27
CA GLU A 403 12.45 4.38 24.21
C GLU A 403 12.91 3.01 24.74
N LYS A 404 13.38 2.92 25.99
CA LYS A 404 13.79 1.66 26.62
C LYS A 404 12.61 0.76 26.98
N HIS A 405 11.50 1.33 27.44
CA HIS A 405 10.30 0.60 27.84
C HIS A 405 9.53 0.07 26.62
N TYR A 406 9.18 0.94 25.67
CA TYR A 406 8.51 0.54 24.42
C TYR A 406 9.46 -0.15 23.43
N ARG A 407 10.77 -0.10 23.70
CA ARG A 407 11.86 -0.70 22.90
C ARG A 407 11.86 -0.21 21.46
N ASP A 408 11.32 0.97 21.18
CA ASP A 408 11.17 1.57 19.86
C ASP A 408 11.13 3.10 19.94
N MET A 409 11.48 3.78 18.84
CA MET A 409 11.41 5.24 18.77
C MET A 409 9.98 5.75 19.06
N GLN A 410 9.89 6.71 19.98
CA GLN A 410 8.61 7.29 20.40
C GLN A 410 8.45 8.73 19.89
N ASP A 411 7.21 9.03 19.53
CA ASP A 411 6.61 10.34 19.25
C ASP A 411 5.87 10.79 20.52
N LEU A 412 6.17 12.00 20.98
CA LEU A 412 5.88 12.55 22.30
C LEU A 412 5.14 13.88 22.18
N GLU A 413 4.02 14.04 22.88
CA GLU A 413 3.38 15.35 23.11
C GLU A 413 3.63 15.78 24.57
N PHE A 414 4.09 17.00 24.80
CA PHE A 414 4.37 17.52 26.15
C PHE A 414 4.00 19.00 26.32
N THR A 415 3.78 19.39 27.57
CA THR A 415 3.52 20.78 28.00
C THR A 415 4.34 21.09 29.23
N VAL A 416 4.90 22.29 29.29
CA VAL A 416 5.50 22.87 30.49
C VAL A 416 4.53 23.91 31.03
N GLU A 417 4.08 23.73 32.27
CA GLU A 417 3.21 24.66 32.99
C GLU A 417 4.02 25.27 34.12
N GLN A 418 4.34 26.58 34.03
CA GLN A 418 5.11 27.32 35.04
C GLN A 418 6.40 26.60 35.50
N GLY A 419 7.20 26.14 34.53
CA GLY A 419 8.46 25.41 34.73
C GLY A 419 8.31 23.91 34.99
N LYS A 420 7.10 23.39 35.22
CA LYS A 420 6.85 21.95 35.45
C LYS A 420 6.49 21.23 34.15
N LEU A 421 7.25 20.18 33.82
CA LEU A 421 6.95 19.31 32.67
C LEU A 421 5.76 18.38 32.95
N TRP A 422 4.93 18.19 31.92
CA TRP A 422 3.82 17.24 31.86
C TRP A 422 3.83 16.50 30.51
N MET A 423 3.65 15.18 30.53
CA MET A 423 3.54 14.33 29.33
C MET A 423 2.07 14.14 28.95
N LEU A 424 1.69 14.55 27.73
CA LEU A 424 0.32 14.46 27.22
C LEU A 424 0.08 13.20 26.38
N GLN A 425 1.11 12.71 25.68
CA GLN A 425 1.02 11.52 24.84
C GLN A 425 2.40 10.89 24.61
N THR A 426 2.40 9.58 24.42
CA THR A 426 3.49 8.85 23.75
C THR A 426 2.88 7.85 22.76
N ARG A 427 3.59 7.54 21.67
CA ARG A 427 3.27 6.47 20.71
C ARG A 427 4.52 6.10 19.91
N ASN A 428 4.61 4.89 19.37
CA ASN A 428 5.67 4.57 18.40
C ASN A 428 5.57 5.55 17.21
N GLY A 429 6.65 6.29 16.94
CA GLY A 429 6.61 7.38 15.97
C GLY A 429 6.54 6.90 14.52
N LYS A 430 5.74 7.58 13.69
CA LYS A 430 5.82 7.43 12.23
C LYS A 430 7.20 7.89 11.75
N ARG A 431 7.71 7.28 10.68
CA ARG A 431 9.09 7.45 10.19
C ARG A 431 9.21 7.02 8.73
N THR A 432 10.23 7.48 8.02
CA THR A 432 10.55 7.05 6.65
C THR A 432 11.10 5.62 6.62
N ALA A 433 11.18 4.99 5.44
CA ALA A 433 11.86 3.71 5.26
C ALA A 433 13.35 3.76 5.69
N LYS A 434 14.07 4.84 5.32
CA LYS A 434 15.47 5.09 5.70
C LYS A 434 15.62 5.14 7.24
N ALA A 435 14.74 5.89 7.90
CA ALA A 435 14.70 5.97 9.36
C ALA A 435 14.29 4.64 10.02
N ALA A 436 13.32 3.90 9.47
CA ALA A 436 12.91 2.60 9.99
C ALA A 436 14.07 1.60 10.00
N LEU A 437 14.80 1.47 8.88
CA LEU A 437 16.00 0.63 8.79
C LEU A 437 17.05 1.02 9.83
N LYS A 438 17.41 2.31 9.88
CA LYS A 438 18.45 2.79 10.77
C LYS A 438 18.09 2.57 12.25
N ILE A 439 16.87 2.94 12.64
CA ILE A 439 16.39 2.76 14.02
C ILE A 439 16.35 1.27 14.39
N ALA A 440 15.88 0.38 13.52
CA ALA A 440 15.83 -1.05 13.81
C ALA A 440 17.24 -1.68 13.96
N VAL A 441 18.19 -1.29 13.10
CA VAL A 441 19.57 -1.77 13.16
C VAL A 441 20.31 -1.22 14.38
N ASP A 442 20.15 0.06 14.70
CA ASP A 442 20.82 0.67 15.85
C ASP A 442 20.22 0.21 17.19
N LEU A 443 18.89 0.05 17.31
CA LEU A 443 18.27 -0.59 18.49
C LEU A 443 18.77 -2.04 18.71
N ALA A 444 19.08 -2.77 17.64
CA ALA A 444 19.64 -4.12 17.74
C ALA A 444 21.12 -4.11 18.15
N ARG A 445 21.92 -3.16 17.63
CA ARG A 445 23.31 -2.91 18.06
C ARG A 445 23.40 -2.48 19.52
N GLU A 446 22.42 -1.72 19.98
CA GLU A 446 22.28 -1.28 21.38
C GLU A 446 21.78 -2.38 22.34
N GLY A 447 21.44 -3.57 21.82
CA GLY A 447 20.92 -4.68 22.62
C GLY A 447 19.49 -4.49 23.14
N LEU A 448 18.78 -3.44 22.69
CA LEU A 448 17.39 -3.18 23.06
C LEU A 448 16.44 -4.20 22.40
N ILE A 449 16.76 -4.65 21.18
CA ILE A 449 16.00 -5.64 20.42
C ILE A 449 16.92 -6.72 19.83
N SER A 450 16.37 -7.88 19.47
CA SER A 450 17.12 -8.92 18.76
C SER A 450 17.22 -8.61 17.26
N LYS A 451 18.16 -9.25 16.55
CA LYS A 451 18.22 -9.23 15.07
C LYS A 451 16.87 -9.60 14.45
N GLN A 452 16.24 -10.65 14.98
CA GLN A 452 14.96 -11.16 14.52
C GLN A 452 13.84 -10.12 14.73
N GLU A 453 13.85 -9.43 15.87
CA GLU A 453 12.88 -8.37 16.16
C GLU A 453 13.10 -7.13 15.26
N ALA A 454 14.35 -6.79 14.93
CA ALA A 454 14.66 -5.76 13.93
C ALA A 454 14.11 -6.14 12.54
N VAL A 455 14.36 -7.37 12.09
CA VAL A 455 13.82 -7.93 10.83
C VAL A 455 12.29 -7.91 10.81
N LEU A 456 11.63 -8.17 11.93
CA LEU A 456 10.16 -8.17 12.04
C LEU A 456 9.52 -6.77 11.99
N ARG A 457 10.24 -5.72 12.41
CA ARG A 457 9.74 -4.35 12.54
C ARG A 457 9.65 -3.57 11.22
N ILE A 458 10.47 -3.93 10.24
CA ILE A 458 10.43 -3.27 8.93
C ILE A 458 9.21 -3.76 8.14
N GLU A 459 8.56 -2.85 7.44
CA GLU A 459 7.47 -3.18 6.52
C GLU A 459 8.07 -3.49 5.14
N PRO A 460 7.90 -4.70 4.57
CA PRO A 460 8.58 -5.05 3.32
C PRO A 460 8.22 -4.12 2.15
N ALA A 461 6.98 -3.66 2.09
CA ALA A 461 6.50 -2.66 1.12
C ALA A 461 7.30 -1.34 1.16
N SER A 462 7.73 -0.91 2.35
CA SER A 462 8.48 0.35 2.50
C SER A 462 9.87 0.31 1.86
N LEU A 463 10.40 -0.86 1.50
CA LEU A 463 11.70 -0.95 0.84
C LEU A 463 11.68 -0.41 -0.60
N ASP A 464 10.57 -0.43 -1.34
CA ASP A 464 10.54 0.11 -2.71
C ASP A 464 10.95 1.60 -2.76
N GLN A 465 10.66 2.35 -1.69
CA GLN A 465 11.08 3.76 -1.50
C GLN A 465 12.61 3.95 -1.46
N LEU A 466 13.39 2.87 -1.33
CA LEU A 466 14.84 2.86 -1.22
C LEU A 466 15.53 2.18 -2.42
N LEU A 467 14.75 1.85 -3.47
CA LEU A 467 15.22 1.06 -4.62
C LEU A 467 15.09 1.81 -5.95
N HIS A 468 14.33 2.91 -5.97
CA HIS A 468 14.11 3.77 -7.14
C HIS A 468 14.40 5.25 -6.79
N PRO A 469 14.77 6.09 -7.77
CA PRO A 469 14.85 7.54 -7.57
C PRO A 469 13.50 8.12 -7.14
N THR A 470 13.51 9.22 -6.39
CA THR A 470 12.30 9.90 -5.90
C THR A 470 12.35 11.40 -6.19
N ILE A 471 11.19 12.04 -6.37
CA ILE A 471 11.11 13.50 -6.44
C ILE A 471 11.49 14.06 -5.06
N ASP A 472 12.33 15.09 -5.04
CA ASP A 472 12.70 15.82 -3.83
C ASP A 472 11.45 16.29 -3.06
N PRO A 473 11.31 15.98 -1.75
CA PRO A 473 10.16 16.43 -0.95
C PRO A 473 9.93 17.94 -0.95
N ASP A 474 11.01 18.73 -1.07
CA ASP A 474 10.96 20.20 -0.96
C ASP A 474 10.73 20.88 -2.33
N ALA A 475 10.56 20.11 -3.42
CA ALA A 475 10.28 20.63 -4.75
C ALA A 475 8.79 20.97 -4.97
N GLU A 476 8.53 22.15 -5.55
CA GLU A 476 7.18 22.59 -5.94
C GLU A 476 6.60 21.70 -7.06
N ARG A 477 5.39 21.16 -6.85
CA ARG A 477 4.80 20.12 -7.71
C ARG A 477 3.67 20.66 -8.60
N ASP A 478 4.00 21.05 -9.83
CA ASP A 478 3.00 21.34 -10.89
C ASP A 478 2.42 20.04 -11.47
N VAL A 479 1.52 19.39 -10.71
CA VAL A 479 0.83 18.15 -11.10
C VAL A 479 -0.21 18.43 -12.19
N ILE A 480 0.03 17.91 -13.40
CA ILE A 480 -0.83 18.10 -14.58
C ILE A 480 -1.85 16.98 -14.79
N ALA A 481 -1.58 15.77 -14.30
CA ALA A 481 -2.50 14.64 -14.38
C ALA A 481 -2.20 13.59 -13.30
N THR A 482 -3.13 12.66 -13.10
CA THR A 482 -2.95 11.49 -12.23
C THR A 482 -3.56 10.27 -12.90
N GLY A 483 -2.78 9.19 -12.97
CA GLY A 483 -3.20 7.85 -13.42
C GLY A 483 -2.99 6.83 -12.31
N LEU A 484 -2.76 5.58 -12.70
CA LEU A 484 -2.44 4.48 -11.79
C LEU A 484 -0.92 4.43 -11.50
N PRO A 485 -0.49 4.19 -10.26
CA PRO A 485 0.93 4.06 -9.87
C PRO A 485 1.52 2.72 -10.34
N ALA A 486 1.66 2.56 -11.66
CA ALA A 486 1.89 1.28 -12.30
C ALA A 486 3.26 0.67 -12.00
N SER A 487 4.31 1.47 -11.84
CA SER A 487 5.63 1.03 -11.42
C SER A 487 6.34 2.15 -10.65
N PRO A 488 6.88 1.89 -9.45
CA PRO A 488 7.31 2.93 -8.50
C PRO A 488 8.54 3.74 -8.95
N GLY A 489 8.77 4.85 -8.26
CA GLY A 489 9.89 5.76 -8.49
C GLY A 489 9.53 6.99 -9.32
N ALA A 490 10.52 7.86 -9.53
CA ALA A 490 10.39 9.10 -10.27
C ALA A 490 11.33 9.16 -11.48
N ALA A 491 10.87 9.73 -12.59
CA ALA A 491 11.65 9.93 -13.80
C ALA A 491 11.31 11.27 -14.48
N SER A 492 12.32 12.04 -14.86
CA SER A 492 12.19 13.25 -15.69
C SER A 492 12.84 13.04 -17.05
N GLY A 493 12.15 13.46 -18.12
CA GLY A 493 12.67 13.38 -19.48
C GLY A 493 11.79 14.06 -20.52
N GLU A 494 12.34 14.19 -21.73
CA GLU A 494 11.63 14.74 -22.89
C GLU A 494 10.53 13.80 -23.38
N ILE A 495 9.35 14.33 -23.70
CA ILE A 495 8.25 13.54 -24.29
C ILE A 495 8.67 12.99 -25.66
N VAL A 496 8.49 11.69 -25.84
CA VAL A 496 8.60 10.97 -27.12
C VAL A 496 7.37 10.07 -27.32
N PHE A 497 6.90 9.92 -28.56
CA PHE A 497 5.66 9.17 -28.86
C PHE A 497 5.89 7.87 -29.65
N SER A 498 7.13 7.63 -30.10
CA SER A 498 7.57 6.42 -30.79
C SER A 498 8.65 5.67 -30.00
N SER A 499 8.64 4.34 -30.10
CA SER A 499 9.65 3.45 -29.54
C SER A 499 11.05 3.73 -30.14
N ASP A 500 11.12 3.91 -31.45
CA ASP A 500 12.38 4.13 -32.17
C ASP A 500 12.99 5.49 -31.86
N GLU A 501 12.13 6.50 -31.69
CA GLU A 501 12.52 7.85 -31.28
C GLU A 501 13.10 7.82 -29.85
N ALA A 502 12.48 7.07 -28.93
CA ALA A 502 12.99 6.87 -27.59
C ALA A 502 14.35 6.15 -27.59
N ALA A 503 14.49 5.07 -28.36
CA ALA A 503 15.72 4.31 -28.49
C ALA A 503 16.87 5.13 -29.08
N LYS A 504 16.59 5.89 -30.16
CA LYS A 504 17.56 6.76 -30.82
C LYS A 504 18.02 7.90 -29.90
N LEU A 505 17.10 8.61 -29.26
CA LEU A 505 17.45 9.75 -28.40
C LEU A 505 18.22 9.32 -27.15
N ASN A 506 17.95 8.13 -26.61
CA ASN A 506 18.77 7.54 -25.54
C ASN A 506 20.17 7.15 -26.03
N ALA A 507 20.32 6.66 -27.27
CA ALA A 507 21.64 6.42 -27.87
C ALA A 507 22.42 7.73 -28.11
N ASP A 508 21.72 8.84 -28.39
CA ASP A 508 22.26 10.20 -28.39
C ASP A 508 22.50 10.77 -26.95
N GLY A 509 22.27 9.98 -25.90
CA GLY A 509 22.51 10.32 -24.50
C GLY A 509 21.42 11.18 -23.83
N ARG A 510 20.23 11.29 -24.41
CA ARG A 510 19.13 12.15 -23.92
C ARG A 510 18.12 11.34 -23.09
N LYS A 511 17.72 11.91 -21.95
CA LYS A 511 16.68 11.36 -21.06
C LYS A 511 15.29 11.63 -21.62
N VAL A 512 14.51 10.58 -21.90
CA VAL A 512 13.18 10.64 -22.51
C VAL A 512 12.11 9.94 -21.69
N VAL A 513 10.85 10.35 -21.81
CA VAL A 513 9.66 9.70 -21.25
C VAL A 513 8.76 9.24 -22.41
N LEU A 514 8.54 7.94 -22.52
CA LEU A 514 7.73 7.36 -23.59
C LEU A 514 6.24 7.51 -23.29
N VAL A 515 5.55 8.33 -24.08
CA VAL A 515 4.13 8.64 -23.95
C VAL A 515 3.34 7.91 -25.03
N ARG A 516 2.44 7.01 -24.64
CA ARG A 516 1.64 6.18 -25.56
C ARG A 516 0.17 6.15 -25.14
N ILE A 517 -0.72 5.72 -26.02
CA ILE A 517 -2.11 5.38 -25.63
C ILE A 517 -2.08 4.09 -24.82
N GLU A 518 -1.52 3.04 -25.41
CA GLU A 518 -1.17 1.74 -24.84
C GLU A 518 0.16 1.29 -25.46
N THR A 519 0.88 0.33 -24.86
CA THR A 519 2.14 -0.21 -25.42
C THR A 519 1.96 -1.64 -25.92
N SER A 520 2.57 -1.96 -27.05
CA SER A 520 2.68 -3.34 -27.58
C SER A 520 4.06 -3.95 -27.29
N PRO A 521 4.29 -5.25 -27.55
CA PRO A 521 5.63 -5.83 -27.49
C PRO A 521 6.65 -5.17 -28.44
N GLU A 522 6.19 -4.49 -29.50
CA GLU A 522 7.05 -3.71 -30.39
C GLU A 522 7.51 -2.37 -29.76
N ASP A 523 6.91 -1.93 -28.65
CA ASP A 523 7.40 -0.77 -27.88
C ASP A 523 8.55 -1.12 -26.91
N ILE A 524 8.97 -2.40 -26.81
CA ILE A 524 9.90 -2.86 -25.75
C ILE A 524 11.28 -2.18 -25.80
N HIS A 525 11.86 -1.91 -26.97
CA HIS A 525 13.16 -1.22 -27.07
C HIS A 525 13.09 0.24 -26.61
N GLY A 526 12.03 0.95 -26.97
CA GLY A 526 11.76 2.31 -26.51
C GLY A 526 11.39 2.37 -25.03
N MET A 527 10.66 1.38 -24.51
CA MET A 527 10.38 1.22 -23.07
C MET A 527 11.67 0.94 -22.28
N HIS A 528 12.59 0.13 -22.84
CA HIS A 528 13.92 -0.09 -22.26
C HIS A 528 14.80 1.18 -22.32
N ALA A 529 14.63 2.00 -23.36
CA ALA A 529 15.38 3.25 -23.54
C ALA A 529 14.89 4.41 -22.67
N ALA A 530 13.58 4.58 -22.51
CA ALA A 530 13.00 5.71 -21.78
C ALA A 530 13.25 5.62 -20.27
N GLU A 531 13.44 6.76 -19.61
CA GLU A 531 13.59 6.88 -18.16
C GLU A 531 12.29 6.49 -17.44
N GLY A 532 11.14 6.78 -18.06
CA GLY A 532 9.82 6.46 -17.55
C GLY A 532 8.79 6.29 -18.66
N ILE A 533 7.67 5.64 -18.33
CA ILE A 533 6.62 5.25 -19.29
C ILE A 533 5.27 5.82 -18.85
N LEU A 534 4.57 6.52 -19.74
CA LEU A 534 3.26 7.11 -19.50
C LEU A 534 2.23 6.57 -20.50
N THR A 535 1.15 5.96 -20.01
CA THR A 535 0.06 5.45 -20.84
C THR A 535 -1.30 6.03 -20.46
N THR A 536 -2.11 6.38 -21.47
CA THR A 536 -3.47 6.93 -21.25
C THR A 536 -4.51 5.83 -20.96
N ARG A 537 -4.18 4.58 -21.30
CA ARG A 537 -4.94 3.35 -21.01
C ARG A 537 -4.08 2.32 -20.26
N GLY A 538 -4.66 1.15 -19.98
CA GLY A 538 -3.99 0.04 -19.29
C GLY A 538 -4.07 0.13 -17.75
N GLY A 539 -4.45 -0.98 -17.12
CA GLY A 539 -4.46 -1.10 -15.65
C GLY A 539 -3.07 -1.34 -15.05
N MET A 540 -3.03 -1.57 -13.73
CA MET A 540 -1.84 -2.02 -12.98
C MET A 540 -1.23 -3.32 -13.53
N THR A 541 -1.97 -4.08 -14.32
CA THR A 541 -1.62 -5.38 -14.90
C THR A 541 -1.20 -5.33 -16.37
N SER A 542 -1.30 -4.18 -17.03
CA SER A 542 -1.08 -4.03 -18.47
C SER A 542 0.38 -4.29 -18.89
N HIS A 543 0.60 -4.51 -20.20
CA HIS A 543 1.94 -4.64 -20.80
C HIS A 543 2.90 -3.53 -20.32
N ALA A 544 2.46 -2.26 -20.36
CA ALA A 544 3.22 -1.11 -19.87
C ALA A 544 3.66 -1.28 -18.39
N ALA A 545 2.70 -1.58 -17.51
CA ALA A 545 2.93 -1.72 -16.08
C ALA A 545 3.87 -2.90 -15.74
N VAL A 546 3.68 -4.04 -16.41
CA VAL A 546 4.42 -5.29 -16.16
C VAL A 546 5.85 -5.20 -16.64
N VAL A 547 6.07 -4.68 -17.84
CA VAL A 547 7.42 -4.50 -18.40
C VAL A 547 8.18 -3.43 -17.62
N ALA A 548 7.52 -2.32 -17.24
CA ALA A 548 8.12 -1.29 -16.40
C ALA A 548 8.55 -1.81 -15.02
N ARG A 549 7.70 -2.58 -14.31
CA ARG A 549 8.06 -3.24 -13.04
C ARG A 549 9.11 -4.35 -13.19
N GLY A 550 9.21 -4.95 -14.38
CA GLY A 550 10.30 -5.84 -14.75
C GLY A 550 11.64 -5.11 -14.78
N MET A 551 11.69 -4.01 -15.54
CA MET A 551 12.87 -3.15 -15.74
C MET A 551 13.20 -2.25 -14.53
N GLY A 552 12.28 -2.12 -13.56
CA GLY A 552 12.41 -1.18 -12.43
C GLY A 552 12.24 0.30 -12.82
N LYS A 553 11.61 0.58 -13.96
CA LYS A 553 11.39 1.94 -14.47
C LYS A 553 10.08 2.52 -13.93
N PRO A 554 10.01 3.81 -13.57
CA PRO A 554 8.77 4.50 -13.23
C PRO A 554 7.72 4.38 -14.33
N CYS A 555 6.48 4.10 -13.96
CA CYS A 555 5.37 4.06 -14.90
C CYS A 555 4.07 4.59 -14.28
N VAL A 556 3.35 5.39 -15.07
CA VAL A 556 1.98 5.81 -14.79
C VAL A 556 1.09 5.30 -15.93
N SER A 557 0.09 4.48 -15.60
CA SER A 557 -0.81 3.89 -16.62
C SER A 557 -2.26 4.36 -16.44
N GLY A 558 -3.10 4.13 -17.46
CA GLY A 558 -4.53 4.42 -17.36
C GLY A 558 -4.86 5.90 -17.16
N CYS A 559 -3.97 6.81 -17.54
CA CYS A 559 -4.10 8.25 -17.30
C CYS A 559 -5.11 8.89 -18.30
N GLY A 560 -6.38 8.50 -18.20
CA GLY A 560 -7.44 8.79 -19.19
C GLY A 560 -7.86 10.26 -19.31
N THR A 561 -7.33 11.14 -18.46
CA THR A 561 -7.44 12.61 -18.63
C THR A 561 -6.53 13.13 -19.75
N ILE A 562 -5.52 12.36 -20.14
CA ILE A 562 -4.54 12.71 -21.18
C ILE A 562 -5.03 12.24 -22.55
N ARG A 563 -4.91 13.11 -23.57
CA ARG A 563 -5.10 12.74 -24.98
C ARG A 563 -3.81 12.94 -25.78
N VAL A 564 -3.40 11.88 -26.47
CA VAL A 564 -2.23 11.83 -27.35
C VAL A 564 -2.69 11.96 -28.81
N ASP A 565 -2.00 12.79 -29.58
CA ASP A 565 -2.17 12.97 -31.03
C ASP A 565 -0.81 12.69 -31.71
N TYR A 566 -0.64 11.45 -32.16
CA TYR A 566 0.58 10.99 -32.82
C TYR A 566 0.89 11.76 -34.12
N GLY A 567 -0.14 12.15 -34.88
CA GLY A 567 0.03 12.84 -36.17
C GLY A 567 0.54 14.27 -36.04
N ARG A 568 0.45 14.86 -34.84
CA ARG A 568 0.95 16.20 -34.53
C ARG A 568 2.08 16.21 -33.48
N GLY A 569 2.43 15.06 -32.91
CA GLY A 569 3.40 14.94 -31.82
C GLY A 569 2.96 15.72 -30.57
N LEU A 570 1.69 15.56 -30.14
CA LEU A 570 1.11 16.33 -29.04
C LEU A 570 0.52 15.45 -27.92
N MET A 571 0.68 15.92 -26.69
CA MET A 571 -0.02 15.46 -25.50
C MET A 571 -0.86 16.61 -24.94
N SER A 572 -2.14 16.37 -24.63
CA SER A 572 -3.06 17.42 -24.15
C SER A 572 -3.83 16.98 -22.90
N ILE A 573 -3.95 17.89 -21.94
CA ILE A 573 -4.66 17.70 -20.68
C ILE A 573 -5.42 18.99 -20.34
N GLY A 574 -6.76 18.93 -20.39
CA GLY A 574 -7.61 20.11 -20.20
C GLY A 574 -7.23 21.23 -21.19
N ASN A 575 -6.76 22.36 -20.65
CA ASN A 575 -6.33 23.52 -21.44
C ASN A 575 -4.81 23.53 -21.75
N ARG A 576 -4.02 22.59 -21.21
CA ARG A 576 -2.56 22.51 -21.40
C ARG A 576 -2.22 21.55 -22.54
N THR A 577 -1.24 21.91 -23.37
CA THR A 577 -0.72 21.08 -24.47
C THR A 577 0.80 21.08 -24.42
N PHE A 578 1.37 19.89 -24.54
CA PHE A 578 2.81 19.60 -24.59
C PHE A 578 3.13 18.90 -25.92
N LYS A 579 4.39 18.96 -26.34
CA LYS A 579 4.89 18.48 -27.63
C LYS A 579 6.00 17.46 -27.45
N THR A 580 6.38 16.75 -28.52
CA THR A 580 7.66 16.03 -28.58
C THR A 580 8.81 16.96 -28.19
N GLY A 581 9.67 16.53 -27.28
CA GLY A 581 10.79 17.32 -26.75
C GLY A 581 10.47 18.21 -25.53
N ASP A 582 9.19 18.47 -25.20
CA ASP A 582 8.85 19.14 -23.94
C ASP A 582 9.16 18.20 -22.77
N ILE A 583 9.73 18.72 -21.68
CA ILE A 583 10.11 17.90 -20.53
C ILE A 583 8.92 17.73 -19.58
N ILE A 584 8.70 16.51 -19.12
CA ILE A 584 7.79 16.17 -18.01
C ILE A 584 8.51 15.32 -16.96
N THR A 585 7.90 15.22 -15.79
CA THR A 585 8.29 14.27 -14.74
C THR A 585 7.10 13.37 -14.42
N ILE A 586 7.34 12.08 -14.22
CA ILE A 586 6.34 11.15 -13.66
C ILE A 586 6.79 10.65 -12.29
N ASP A 587 5.85 10.55 -11.36
CA ASP A 587 5.97 9.85 -10.09
C ASP A 587 5.09 8.60 -10.17
N GLY A 588 5.70 7.48 -10.55
CA GLY A 588 5.03 6.19 -10.68
C GLY A 588 4.67 5.55 -9.34
N SER A 589 5.08 6.15 -8.22
CA SER A 589 4.70 5.75 -6.86
C SER A 589 3.38 6.40 -6.42
N LEU A 590 3.15 7.66 -6.82
CA LEU A 590 1.89 8.39 -6.57
C LEU A 590 0.92 8.40 -7.77
N GLY A 591 1.34 7.85 -8.91
CA GLY A 591 0.57 7.90 -10.17
C GLY A 591 0.52 9.30 -10.81
N GLN A 592 1.39 10.23 -10.38
CA GLN A 592 1.33 11.64 -10.79
C GLN A 592 2.15 11.90 -12.05
N VAL A 593 1.65 12.79 -12.90
CA VAL A 593 2.39 13.41 -14.01
C VAL A 593 2.53 14.90 -13.70
N LEU A 594 3.75 15.42 -13.79
CA LEU A 594 4.10 16.80 -13.48
C LEU A 594 4.72 17.48 -14.71
N ALA A 595 4.50 18.78 -14.86
CA ALA A 595 5.15 19.55 -15.92
C ALA A 595 6.61 19.89 -15.58
N GLY A 596 7.47 19.88 -16.60
CA GLY A 596 8.88 20.25 -16.45
C GLY A 596 9.72 19.17 -15.77
N LYS A 597 10.97 19.54 -15.47
CA LYS A 597 11.95 18.69 -14.79
C LYS A 597 11.94 18.97 -13.29
N MET A 598 11.62 17.96 -12.49
CA MET A 598 11.74 18.04 -11.03
C MET A 598 13.17 17.74 -10.57
N PRO A 599 13.61 18.28 -9.41
CA PRO A 599 14.73 17.73 -8.67
C PRO A 599 14.44 16.28 -8.23
N MET A 600 15.45 15.41 -8.28
CA MET A 600 15.32 14.00 -7.91
C MET A 600 16.47 13.58 -6.98
N ILE A 601 16.15 12.72 -6.03
CA ILE A 601 17.07 12.12 -5.07
C ILE A 601 17.32 10.66 -5.48
N GLU A 602 18.59 10.32 -5.72
CA GLU A 602 19.03 8.96 -6.04
C GLU A 602 19.04 8.05 -4.79
N PRO A 603 18.69 6.75 -4.90
CA PRO A 603 18.54 5.87 -3.76
C PRO A 603 19.88 5.36 -3.21
N GLU A 604 20.29 5.87 -2.04
CA GLU A 604 21.41 5.32 -1.27
C GLU A 604 21.05 4.02 -0.54
N LEU A 605 21.55 2.89 -1.03
CA LEU A 605 21.51 1.60 -0.32
C LEU A 605 22.48 1.62 0.88
N SER A 606 22.02 2.15 2.02
CA SER A 606 22.87 2.38 3.20
C SER A 606 23.42 1.09 3.84
N GLY A 607 24.46 1.23 4.67
CA GLY A 607 25.05 0.11 5.40
C GLY A 607 24.06 -0.62 6.31
N GLU A 608 23.05 0.08 6.83
CA GLU A 608 21.95 -0.51 7.61
C GLU A 608 21.02 -1.38 6.76
N PHE A 609 20.75 -1.03 5.50
CA PHE A 609 20.03 -1.92 4.58
C PHE A 609 20.78 -3.24 4.39
N GLY A 610 22.08 -3.18 4.06
CA GLY A 610 22.92 -4.36 3.92
C GLY A 610 22.99 -5.20 5.21
N THR A 611 23.06 -4.54 6.37
CA THR A 611 23.06 -5.17 7.69
C THR A 611 21.76 -5.94 7.95
N LEU A 612 20.60 -5.32 7.71
CA LEU A 612 19.29 -5.97 7.92
C LEU A 612 19.05 -7.10 6.91
N MET A 613 19.44 -6.91 5.65
CA MET A 613 19.33 -7.93 4.61
C MET A 613 20.17 -9.18 4.93
N ALA A 614 21.34 -9.03 5.56
CA ALA A 614 22.10 -10.17 6.07
C ALA A 614 21.36 -10.90 7.21
N TRP A 615 20.74 -10.18 8.15
CA TRP A 615 19.95 -10.79 9.22
C TRP A 615 18.65 -11.45 8.71
N ALA A 616 18.10 -10.98 7.59
CA ALA A 616 16.99 -11.63 6.90
C ALA A 616 17.43 -12.95 6.23
N ASP A 617 18.60 -12.96 5.59
CA ASP A 617 19.20 -14.19 5.04
C ASP A 617 19.57 -15.21 6.11
N GLU A 618 19.99 -14.78 7.32
CA GLU A 618 20.26 -15.67 8.46
C GLU A 618 19.04 -16.52 8.91
N VAL A 619 17.80 -16.10 8.60
CA VAL A 619 16.58 -16.71 9.15
C VAL A 619 15.57 -17.22 8.11
N ARG A 620 15.60 -16.73 6.86
CA ARG A 620 14.66 -17.19 5.82
C ARG A 620 14.92 -18.65 5.41
N LYS A 621 13.84 -19.37 5.07
CA LYS A 621 13.92 -20.74 4.54
C LYS A 621 13.67 -20.83 3.03
N LEU A 622 12.84 -19.93 2.50
CA LEU A 622 12.64 -19.80 1.06
C LEU A 622 13.92 -19.24 0.43
N LYS A 623 14.30 -19.81 -0.71
CA LYS A 623 15.23 -19.15 -1.61
C LYS A 623 14.55 -18.03 -2.38
N VAL A 624 15.30 -17.00 -2.76
CA VAL A 624 14.80 -15.87 -3.56
C VAL A 624 15.58 -15.82 -4.86
N ARG A 625 14.87 -16.11 -5.96
CA ARG A 625 15.37 -16.02 -7.33
C ARG A 625 14.81 -14.77 -7.99
N THR A 626 15.33 -14.43 -9.16
CA THR A 626 14.81 -13.35 -9.99
C THR A 626 14.07 -13.88 -11.22
N ASN A 627 13.07 -13.15 -11.67
CA ASN A 627 12.61 -13.16 -13.05
C ASN A 627 13.54 -12.16 -13.76
N ALA A 628 14.35 -12.61 -14.70
CA ALA A 628 15.36 -11.77 -15.36
C ALA A 628 15.66 -12.36 -16.74
N ASP A 629 15.49 -11.51 -17.75
CA ASP A 629 15.50 -11.95 -19.15
C ASP A 629 16.72 -11.38 -19.91
N THR A 630 17.40 -10.38 -19.34
CA THR A 630 18.57 -9.70 -19.93
C THR A 630 19.82 -9.72 -19.01
N PRO A 631 21.03 -9.56 -19.56
CA PRO A 631 22.25 -9.43 -18.77
C PRO A 631 22.25 -8.28 -17.74
N PRO A 632 21.74 -7.06 -18.03
CA PRO A 632 21.57 -6.01 -17.02
C PRO A 632 20.65 -6.39 -15.84
N ASP A 633 19.52 -7.05 -16.11
CA ASP A 633 18.59 -7.52 -15.07
C ASP A 633 19.28 -8.54 -14.15
N ALA A 634 19.98 -9.51 -14.75
CA ALA A 634 20.70 -10.56 -14.04
C ALA A 634 21.79 -9.98 -13.12
N ARG A 635 22.57 -9.00 -13.60
CA ARG A 635 23.57 -8.28 -12.78
C ARG A 635 22.89 -7.51 -11.65
N THR A 636 21.77 -6.83 -11.91
CA THR A 636 21.02 -6.06 -10.91
C THR A 636 20.43 -6.94 -9.81
N ALA A 637 19.81 -8.07 -10.18
CA ALA A 637 19.27 -9.03 -9.23
C ALA A 637 20.34 -9.63 -8.30
N ILE A 638 21.56 -9.90 -8.82
CA ILE A 638 22.67 -10.39 -7.99
C ILE A 638 23.11 -9.32 -6.96
N ARG A 639 23.15 -8.03 -7.32
CA ARG A 639 23.41 -6.95 -6.35
C ARG A 639 22.38 -6.95 -5.21
N PHE A 640 21.12 -7.23 -5.52
CA PHE A 640 20.03 -7.36 -4.55
C PHE A 640 19.97 -8.72 -3.83
N GLY A 641 20.91 -9.63 -4.10
CA GLY A 641 21.06 -10.90 -3.38
C GLY A 641 20.28 -12.08 -3.97
N ALA A 642 19.94 -12.05 -5.26
CA ALA A 642 19.26 -13.18 -5.92
C ALA A 642 20.14 -14.44 -5.99
N GLU A 643 19.51 -15.59 -5.71
CA GLU A 643 20.15 -16.91 -5.63
C GLU A 643 20.06 -17.70 -6.95
N GLY A 644 19.65 -17.04 -8.04
CA GLY A 644 19.51 -17.58 -9.39
C GLY A 644 18.37 -16.92 -10.15
N ILE A 645 18.16 -17.32 -11.41
CA ILE A 645 17.01 -16.89 -12.23
C ILE A 645 15.94 -17.98 -12.14
N GLY A 646 14.74 -17.67 -11.63
CA GLY A 646 13.61 -18.59 -11.54
C GLY A 646 12.64 -18.51 -12.72
N LEU A 647 12.76 -17.47 -13.54
CA LEU A 647 12.13 -17.33 -14.86
C LEU A 647 12.99 -16.43 -15.75
N CYS A 648 13.57 -17.02 -16.79
CA CYS A 648 14.09 -16.33 -17.96
C CYS A 648 13.12 -16.57 -19.12
N ARG A 649 12.50 -15.50 -19.61
CA ARG A 649 11.61 -15.47 -20.77
C ARG A 649 12.43 -15.38 -22.05
N THR A 650 12.39 -16.43 -22.86
CA THR A 650 13.10 -16.48 -24.15
C THR A 650 12.47 -15.58 -25.21
N GLU A 651 11.29 -15.05 -24.94
CA GLU A 651 10.47 -14.31 -25.89
C GLU A 651 10.87 -12.84 -25.95
N HIS A 652 11.28 -12.29 -24.81
CA HIS A 652 11.92 -10.98 -24.73
C HIS A 652 13.25 -10.93 -25.51
N MET A 653 13.90 -12.08 -25.73
CA MET A 653 15.11 -12.23 -26.55
C MET A 653 14.85 -12.18 -28.06
N PHE A 654 13.60 -11.97 -28.50
CA PHE A 654 13.22 -11.96 -29.92
C PHE A 654 12.73 -10.61 -30.46
N PHE A 655 12.46 -9.60 -29.62
CA PHE A 655 11.90 -8.31 -30.08
C PHE A 655 12.91 -7.31 -30.65
N GLU A 656 14.23 -7.58 -30.56
CA GLU A 656 15.25 -6.80 -31.27
C GLU A 656 15.05 -6.89 -32.79
N GLU A 657 15.19 -5.78 -33.53
CA GLU A 657 14.80 -5.62 -34.95
C GLU A 657 15.30 -6.77 -35.88
N ALA A 658 16.58 -7.13 -35.78
CA ALA A 658 17.18 -8.22 -36.56
C ALA A 658 16.61 -9.61 -36.21
N ARG A 659 16.14 -9.79 -34.97
CA ARG A 659 15.60 -11.04 -34.44
C ARG A 659 14.12 -11.19 -34.76
N ILE A 660 13.32 -10.13 -34.59
CA ILE A 660 11.88 -10.15 -34.88
C ILE A 660 11.63 -10.41 -36.36
N ARG A 661 12.46 -9.86 -37.27
CA ARG A 661 12.49 -10.25 -38.69
C ARG A 661 12.64 -11.76 -38.86
N THR A 662 13.61 -12.35 -38.18
CA THR A 662 13.95 -13.78 -38.30
C THR A 662 12.86 -14.68 -37.72
N VAL A 663 12.19 -14.26 -36.64
CA VAL A 663 10.98 -14.92 -36.11
C VAL A 663 9.82 -14.81 -37.09
N ARG A 664 9.62 -13.66 -37.76
CA ARG A 664 8.62 -13.50 -38.81
C ARG A 664 8.89 -14.44 -40.01
N GLU A 665 10.16 -14.61 -40.41
CA GLU A 665 10.55 -15.61 -41.43
C GLU A 665 10.18 -17.05 -41.00
N MET A 666 10.38 -17.41 -39.72
CA MET A 666 9.98 -18.71 -39.16
C MET A 666 8.45 -18.92 -39.18
N ILE A 667 7.66 -17.87 -38.96
CA ILE A 667 6.18 -17.93 -38.90
C ILE A 667 5.56 -18.06 -40.31
N LEU A 668 6.17 -17.42 -41.31
CA LEU A 668 5.81 -17.53 -42.72
C LEU A 668 6.24 -18.85 -43.38
N ALA A 669 7.04 -19.68 -42.70
CA ALA A 669 7.47 -20.97 -43.23
C ALA A 669 6.31 -21.98 -43.29
N GLU A 670 5.98 -22.41 -44.50
CA GLU A 670 4.93 -23.40 -44.80
C GLU A 670 5.36 -24.84 -44.45
N ASP A 671 6.66 -25.13 -44.45
CA ASP A 671 7.25 -26.44 -44.21
C ASP A 671 8.36 -26.43 -43.13
N GLU A 672 8.69 -27.61 -42.60
CA GLU A 672 9.70 -27.81 -41.54
C GLU A 672 11.12 -27.45 -42.00
N GLN A 673 11.50 -27.69 -43.26
CA GLN A 673 12.85 -27.43 -43.75
C GLN A 673 13.11 -25.90 -43.84
N THR A 674 12.14 -25.15 -44.38
CA THR A 674 12.18 -23.68 -44.38
C THR A 674 12.15 -23.13 -42.95
N ARG A 675 11.35 -23.71 -42.05
CA ARG A 675 11.30 -23.28 -40.64
C ARG A 675 12.61 -23.52 -39.90
N ARG A 676 13.24 -24.68 -40.10
CA ARG A 676 14.57 -25.00 -39.57
C ARG A 676 15.66 -24.05 -40.13
N ALA A 677 15.55 -23.61 -41.38
CA ALA A 677 16.47 -22.63 -41.96
C ALA A 677 16.36 -21.24 -41.30
N ALA A 678 15.15 -20.79 -40.93
CA ALA A 678 14.97 -19.57 -40.15
C ALA A 678 15.45 -19.72 -38.70
N LEU A 679 15.11 -20.85 -38.04
CA LEU A 679 15.57 -21.19 -36.69
C LEU A 679 17.10 -21.25 -36.57
N ALA A 680 17.80 -21.73 -37.60
CA ALA A 680 19.27 -21.76 -37.63
C ALA A 680 19.91 -20.36 -37.60
N LYS A 681 19.20 -19.30 -38.03
CA LYS A 681 19.64 -17.90 -37.90
C LYS A 681 19.48 -17.37 -36.47
N LEU A 682 18.44 -17.81 -35.74
CA LEU A 682 18.18 -17.43 -34.34
C LEU A 682 19.14 -18.11 -33.35
N LEU A 683 19.52 -19.37 -33.61
CA LEU A 683 20.40 -20.17 -32.76
C LEU A 683 21.66 -19.41 -32.26
N PRO A 684 22.52 -18.81 -33.12
CA PRO A 684 23.70 -18.10 -32.64
C PRO A 684 23.39 -16.84 -31.82
N MET A 685 22.25 -16.18 -32.06
CA MET A 685 21.82 -14.99 -31.34
C MET A 685 21.39 -15.35 -29.92
N GLN A 686 20.45 -16.30 -29.78
CA GLN A 686 19.95 -16.72 -28.48
C GLN A 686 21.03 -17.44 -27.64
N ARG A 687 21.94 -18.17 -28.29
CA ARG A 687 23.12 -18.76 -27.62
C ARG A 687 24.00 -17.68 -26.98
N ALA A 688 24.20 -16.53 -27.63
CA ALA A 688 25.03 -15.46 -27.07
C ALA A 688 24.43 -14.88 -25.78
N ASP A 689 23.12 -14.61 -25.76
CA ASP A 689 22.42 -14.11 -24.56
C ASP A 689 22.56 -15.08 -23.38
N PHE A 690 22.35 -16.37 -23.65
CA PHE A 690 22.49 -17.41 -22.63
C PHE A 690 23.92 -17.55 -22.12
N VAL A 691 24.95 -17.38 -22.95
CA VAL A 691 26.36 -17.38 -22.49
C VAL A 691 26.58 -16.27 -21.48
N GLU A 692 26.13 -15.04 -21.75
CA GLU A 692 26.23 -13.95 -20.78
C GLU A 692 25.44 -14.22 -19.49
N LEU A 693 24.19 -14.69 -19.59
CA LEU A 693 23.36 -15.01 -18.42
C LEU A 693 24.00 -16.09 -17.53
N PHE A 694 24.59 -17.14 -18.14
CA PHE A 694 25.31 -18.18 -17.42
C PHE A 694 26.65 -17.69 -16.84
N GLU A 695 27.39 -16.82 -17.53
CA GLU A 695 28.61 -16.20 -16.99
C GLU A 695 28.32 -15.32 -15.76
N ILE A 696 27.22 -14.57 -15.79
CA ILE A 696 26.77 -13.69 -14.69
C ILE A 696 26.30 -14.51 -13.47
N MET A 697 25.48 -15.54 -13.69
CA MET A 697 24.89 -16.35 -12.62
C MET A 697 25.88 -17.37 -12.04
N GLY A 698 26.75 -17.93 -12.89
CA GLY A 698 27.73 -18.96 -12.54
C GLY A 698 27.06 -20.26 -12.09
N GLU A 699 27.40 -20.70 -10.88
CA GLU A 699 26.85 -21.91 -10.25
C GLU A 699 25.39 -21.74 -9.77
N ARG A 700 24.83 -20.52 -9.82
CA ARG A 700 23.42 -20.28 -9.50
C ARG A 700 22.52 -20.87 -10.60
N PRO A 701 21.40 -21.52 -10.26
CA PRO A 701 20.51 -22.11 -11.25
C PRO A 701 19.73 -21.06 -12.03
N VAL A 702 19.63 -21.26 -13.35
CA VAL A 702 18.94 -20.41 -14.32
C VAL A 702 17.82 -21.24 -14.98
N THR A 703 16.57 -20.91 -14.66
CA THR A 703 15.37 -21.53 -15.25
C THR A 703 14.96 -20.79 -16.52
N ILE A 704 15.14 -21.43 -17.67
CA ILE A 704 14.83 -20.88 -18.99
C ILE A 704 13.49 -21.45 -19.46
N ARG A 705 12.52 -20.59 -19.73
CA ARG A 705 11.20 -20.97 -20.26
C ARG A 705 11.25 -21.02 -21.78
N LEU A 706 10.80 -22.12 -22.37
CA LEU A 706 10.62 -22.22 -23.82
C LEU A 706 9.52 -21.27 -24.31
N LEU A 707 9.48 -21.00 -25.62
CA LEU A 707 8.56 -20.06 -26.27
C LEU A 707 7.09 -20.32 -25.86
N ASP A 708 6.48 -19.34 -25.18
CA ASP A 708 5.10 -19.40 -24.69
C ASP A 708 4.02 -18.70 -25.55
N PRO A 709 4.18 -17.48 -26.09
CA PRO A 709 3.09 -16.75 -26.75
C PRO A 709 2.71 -17.35 -28.10
N PRO A 710 1.45 -17.16 -28.54
CA PRO A 710 1.00 -17.57 -29.86
C PRO A 710 1.70 -16.75 -30.94
N LEU A 711 1.90 -17.37 -32.11
CA LEU A 711 2.71 -16.80 -33.19
C LEU A 711 2.19 -15.46 -33.74
N HIS A 712 0.92 -15.12 -33.54
CA HIS A 712 0.38 -13.82 -33.99
C HIS A 712 0.90 -12.62 -33.19
N GLU A 713 1.37 -12.79 -31.95
CA GLU A 713 1.96 -11.69 -31.15
C GLU A 713 3.28 -11.16 -31.79
N PHE A 714 3.88 -11.90 -32.72
CA PHE A 714 5.05 -11.46 -33.48
C PHE A 714 4.70 -10.93 -34.89
N LEU A 715 3.44 -10.98 -35.33
CA LEU A 715 3.01 -10.52 -36.65
C LEU A 715 2.40 -9.12 -36.59
N PRO A 716 2.61 -8.25 -37.61
CA PRO A 716 2.00 -6.92 -37.65
C PRO A 716 0.46 -6.99 -37.67
N HIS A 717 -0.19 -5.96 -37.13
CA HIS A 717 -1.64 -5.93 -36.89
C HIS A 717 -2.37 -4.93 -37.79
N THR A 718 -1.75 -3.82 -38.18
CA THR A 718 -2.33 -2.85 -39.12
C THR A 718 -1.79 -3.02 -40.54
N GLN A 719 -2.55 -2.54 -41.54
CA GLN A 719 -2.12 -2.60 -42.94
C GLN A 719 -0.81 -1.82 -43.19
N GLY A 720 -0.56 -0.74 -42.45
CA GLY A 720 0.68 0.03 -42.57
C GLY A 720 1.91 -0.77 -42.14
N GLU A 721 1.82 -1.42 -40.97
CA GLU A 721 2.85 -2.33 -40.46
C GLU A 721 3.02 -3.53 -41.41
N ILE A 722 1.94 -4.10 -41.93
CA ILE A 722 1.99 -5.21 -42.92
C ILE A 722 2.77 -4.77 -44.16
N ASP A 723 2.45 -3.60 -44.74
CA ASP A 723 3.11 -3.08 -45.94
C ASP A 723 4.59 -2.73 -45.68
N GLU A 724 4.95 -2.32 -44.46
CA GLU A 724 6.32 -2.04 -44.02
C GLU A 724 7.15 -3.30 -43.78
N VAL A 725 6.65 -4.23 -42.97
CA VAL A 725 7.30 -5.50 -42.67
C VAL A 725 7.47 -6.33 -43.95
N ALA A 726 6.49 -6.32 -44.86
CA ALA A 726 6.60 -6.98 -46.15
C ALA A 726 7.73 -6.41 -47.02
N ARG A 727 7.89 -5.07 -47.07
CA ARG A 727 9.02 -4.40 -47.74
C ARG A 727 10.36 -4.72 -47.08
N ALA A 728 10.43 -4.74 -45.75
CA ALA A 728 11.65 -5.06 -45.02
C ALA A 728 12.07 -6.54 -45.23
N MET A 729 11.11 -7.45 -45.32
CA MET A 729 11.33 -8.90 -45.46
C MET A 729 11.50 -9.39 -46.91
N ASP A 730 11.25 -8.54 -47.92
CA ASP A 730 11.15 -8.90 -49.34
C ASP A 730 10.09 -10.00 -49.59
N THR A 731 8.85 -9.74 -49.17
CA THR A 731 7.71 -10.67 -49.33
C THR A 731 6.41 -9.96 -49.69
N ASP A 732 5.40 -10.71 -50.13
CA ASP A 732 4.09 -10.14 -50.51
C ASP A 732 3.30 -9.70 -49.25
N PRO A 733 2.88 -8.43 -49.13
CA PRO A 733 1.99 -7.96 -48.05
C PRO A 733 0.74 -8.82 -47.87
N ARG A 734 0.22 -9.41 -48.96
CA ARG A 734 -0.93 -10.33 -48.92
C ARG A 734 -0.62 -11.61 -48.17
N ARG A 735 0.52 -12.24 -48.44
CA ARG A 735 0.95 -13.48 -47.75
C ARG A 735 1.10 -13.24 -46.25
N LEU A 736 1.64 -12.08 -45.88
CA LEU A 736 1.76 -11.66 -44.49
C LEU A 736 0.39 -11.41 -43.84
N ALA A 737 -0.52 -10.70 -44.52
CA ALA A 737 -1.89 -10.46 -44.05
C ALA A 737 -2.75 -11.74 -43.98
N ASP A 738 -2.57 -12.68 -44.90
CA ASP A 738 -3.24 -13.98 -44.91
C ASP A 738 -2.75 -14.84 -43.74
N ARG A 739 -1.44 -14.92 -43.51
CA ARG A 739 -0.86 -15.65 -42.37
C ARG A 739 -1.23 -15.03 -41.02
N ALA A 740 -1.29 -13.70 -40.94
CA ALA A 740 -1.78 -13.00 -39.74
C ALA A 740 -3.26 -13.32 -39.47
N ARG A 741 -4.12 -13.40 -40.50
CA ARG A 741 -5.52 -13.82 -40.36
C ARG A 741 -5.71 -15.30 -40.05
N GLU A 742 -4.82 -16.17 -40.54
CA GLU A 742 -4.83 -17.61 -40.24
C GLU A 742 -4.46 -17.88 -38.77
N LEU A 743 -3.49 -17.14 -38.23
CA LEU A 743 -3.00 -17.29 -36.86
C LEU A 743 -3.76 -16.42 -35.84
N ALA A 744 -4.72 -15.60 -36.26
CA ALA A 744 -5.53 -14.77 -35.38
C ALA A 744 -6.50 -15.61 -34.53
N GLU A 745 -6.46 -15.44 -33.21
CA GLU A 745 -7.27 -16.23 -32.28
C GLU A 745 -8.28 -15.37 -31.51
N PHE A 746 -9.48 -15.91 -31.27
CA PHE A 746 -10.50 -15.22 -30.47
C PHE A 746 -10.10 -15.00 -29.00
N ASN A 747 -9.20 -15.84 -28.45
CA ASN A 747 -8.74 -15.79 -27.06
C ASN A 747 -7.26 -16.22 -26.98
N PRO A 748 -6.29 -15.36 -27.34
CA PRO A 748 -4.86 -15.69 -27.41
C PRO A 748 -4.26 -16.34 -26.14
N MET A 749 -4.74 -15.93 -24.97
CA MET A 749 -4.41 -16.50 -23.65
C MET A 749 -4.60 -18.04 -23.59
N LEU A 750 -5.58 -18.57 -24.31
CA LEU A 750 -5.96 -19.99 -24.27
C LEU A 750 -5.64 -20.74 -25.58
N GLY A 751 -4.92 -20.11 -26.49
CA GLY A 751 -4.77 -20.52 -27.89
C GLY A 751 -3.60 -21.45 -28.22
N PHE A 752 -3.12 -21.34 -29.45
CA PHE A 752 -2.04 -22.15 -30.03
C PHE A 752 -0.65 -21.64 -29.61
N ARG A 753 -0.35 -21.87 -28.33
CA ARG A 753 0.79 -21.30 -27.61
C ARG A 753 1.48 -22.34 -26.71
N GLY A 754 2.67 -22.03 -26.19
CA GLY A 754 3.41 -22.84 -25.21
C GLY A 754 3.72 -24.27 -25.67
N CYS A 755 3.56 -25.26 -24.79
CA CYS A 755 3.81 -26.66 -25.13
C CYS A 755 3.05 -27.17 -26.37
N ARG A 756 1.91 -26.56 -26.72
CA ARG A 756 1.09 -26.96 -27.88
C ARG A 756 1.81 -26.60 -29.17
N LEU A 757 2.42 -25.42 -29.20
CA LEU A 757 3.29 -24.96 -30.27
C LEU A 757 4.52 -25.88 -30.41
N ALA A 758 5.14 -26.25 -29.28
CA ALA A 758 6.28 -27.16 -29.25
C ALA A 758 5.95 -28.64 -29.61
N VAL A 759 4.69 -29.07 -29.48
CA VAL A 759 4.23 -30.40 -29.91
C VAL A 759 3.94 -30.43 -31.42
N VAL A 760 3.42 -29.33 -31.98
CA VAL A 760 3.11 -29.23 -33.43
C VAL A 760 4.33 -28.85 -34.27
N TYR A 761 5.24 -28.02 -33.72
CA TYR A 761 6.51 -27.61 -34.34
C TYR A 761 7.70 -27.92 -33.40
N PRO A 762 8.10 -29.21 -33.23
CA PRO A 762 9.19 -29.62 -32.33
C PRO A 762 10.52 -28.92 -32.59
N GLU A 763 10.79 -28.52 -33.83
CA GLU A 763 12.01 -27.84 -34.26
C GLU A 763 12.28 -26.52 -33.49
N ILE A 764 11.23 -25.85 -33.01
CA ILE A 764 11.35 -24.64 -32.20
C ILE A 764 11.96 -24.99 -30.84
N ALA A 765 11.42 -26.00 -30.16
CA ALA A 765 11.94 -26.46 -28.87
C ALA A 765 13.33 -27.12 -29.01
N GLU A 766 13.59 -27.81 -30.12
CA GLU A 766 14.91 -28.35 -30.44
C GLU A 766 15.97 -27.25 -30.62
N MET A 767 15.64 -26.15 -31.32
CA MET A 767 16.55 -25.00 -31.48
C MET A 767 16.85 -24.34 -30.13
N GLN A 768 15.82 -24.04 -29.34
CA GLN A 768 16.00 -23.42 -28.02
C GLN A 768 16.82 -24.30 -27.08
N ALA A 769 16.54 -25.61 -27.03
CA ALA A 769 17.34 -26.57 -26.27
C ALA A 769 18.82 -26.56 -26.72
N ARG A 770 19.08 -26.50 -28.03
CA ARG A 770 20.46 -26.45 -28.57
C ARG A 770 21.17 -25.16 -28.15
N ALA A 771 20.51 -24.01 -28.26
CA ALA A 771 21.02 -22.71 -27.82
C ALA A 771 21.40 -22.73 -26.33
N ILE A 772 20.51 -23.26 -25.47
CA ILE A 772 20.73 -23.41 -24.03
C ILE A 772 21.96 -24.28 -23.74
N PHE A 773 22.04 -25.47 -24.35
CA PHE A 773 23.08 -26.44 -24.03
C PHE A 773 24.45 -26.07 -24.60
N GLU A 774 24.52 -25.52 -25.80
CA GLU A 774 25.78 -24.98 -26.35
C GLU A 774 26.29 -23.83 -25.49
N ALA A 775 25.41 -22.90 -25.08
CA ALA A 775 25.76 -21.78 -24.22
C ALA A 775 26.28 -22.24 -22.84
N ALA A 776 25.67 -23.27 -22.26
CA ALA A 776 26.13 -23.85 -21.00
C ALA A 776 27.52 -24.50 -21.12
N VAL A 777 27.82 -25.16 -22.24
CA VAL A 777 29.17 -25.69 -22.51
C VAL A 777 30.17 -24.57 -22.72
N GLU A 778 29.81 -23.50 -23.44
CA GLU A 778 30.69 -22.36 -23.69
C GLU A 778 30.97 -21.57 -22.40
N ALA A 779 29.96 -21.14 -21.66
CA ALA A 779 30.13 -20.46 -20.38
C ALA A 779 30.89 -21.33 -19.36
N GLY A 780 30.63 -22.64 -19.31
CA GLY A 780 31.36 -23.61 -18.47
C GLY A 780 32.79 -23.92 -18.95
N ARG A 781 33.16 -23.55 -20.19
CA ARG A 781 34.56 -23.55 -20.67
C ARG A 781 35.25 -22.23 -20.32
N ARG A 782 34.58 -21.08 -20.52
CA ARG A 782 35.11 -19.73 -20.27
C ARG A 782 35.32 -19.43 -18.78
N THR A 783 34.35 -19.78 -17.93
CA THR A 783 34.41 -19.49 -16.47
C THR A 783 35.16 -20.55 -15.66
N GLY A 784 35.35 -21.75 -16.20
CA GLY A 784 35.85 -22.92 -15.47
C GLY A 784 34.91 -23.48 -14.40
N LYS A 785 33.67 -22.96 -14.27
CA LYS A 785 32.71 -23.35 -13.23
C LYS A 785 31.61 -24.26 -13.76
N ALA A 786 30.87 -24.88 -12.83
CA ALA A 786 29.60 -25.53 -13.17
C ALA A 786 28.54 -24.47 -13.47
N VAL A 787 27.64 -24.79 -14.40
CA VAL A 787 26.51 -23.94 -14.82
C VAL A 787 25.21 -24.63 -14.41
N GLY A 788 24.34 -23.94 -13.68
CA GLY A 788 23.06 -24.48 -13.22
C GLY A 788 21.96 -24.38 -14.28
N VAL A 789 21.88 -25.35 -15.19
CA VAL A 789 20.91 -25.34 -16.31
C VAL A 789 19.57 -25.95 -15.90
N GLU A 790 18.47 -25.22 -16.09
CA GLU A 790 17.11 -25.71 -15.86
C GLU A 790 16.20 -25.31 -17.03
N VAL A 791 15.61 -26.28 -17.73
CA VAL A 791 14.71 -26.03 -18.88
C VAL A 791 13.26 -26.21 -18.43
N MET A 792 12.40 -25.23 -18.73
CA MET A 792 11.01 -25.17 -18.28
C MET A 792 10.03 -25.15 -19.46
N VAL A 793 9.12 -26.13 -19.51
CA VAL A 793 8.06 -26.21 -20.52
C VAL A 793 6.79 -25.48 -20.03
N PRO A 794 6.26 -24.48 -20.77
CA PRO A 794 5.05 -23.73 -20.42
C PRO A 794 3.74 -24.43 -20.86
N LEU A 795 2.64 -24.01 -20.25
CA LEU A 795 1.23 -24.31 -20.56
C LEU A 795 0.83 -25.80 -20.57
N ILE A 796 1.61 -26.64 -19.88
CA ILE A 796 1.36 -28.08 -19.76
C ILE A 796 0.02 -28.33 -19.05
N ALA A 797 -0.86 -29.12 -19.68
CA ALA A 797 -2.13 -29.54 -19.09
C ALA A 797 -2.10 -31.02 -18.60
N SER A 798 -1.14 -31.81 -19.09
CA SER A 798 -1.02 -33.25 -18.89
C SER A 798 0.42 -33.75 -19.01
N ARG A 799 0.70 -34.92 -18.42
CA ARG A 799 1.99 -35.61 -18.54
C ARG A 799 2.37 -35.89 -20.01
N ALA A 800 1.42 -36.26 -20.86
CA ALA A 800 1.71 -36.67 -22.24
C ALA A 800 2.29 -35.52 -23.09
N GLU A 801 1.80 -34.30 -22.91
CA GLU A 801 2.38 -33.09 -23.54
C GLU A 801 3.81 -32.85 -23.04
N PHE A 802 4.05 -33.08 -21.74
CA PHE A 802 5.37 -32.88 -21.12
C PHE A 802 6.39 -33.92 -21.59
N ASP A 803 6.03 -35.20 -21.57
CA ASP A 803 6.91 -36.30 -21.98
C ASP A 803 7.34 -36.17 -23.46
N LEU A 804 6.45 -35.69 -24.34
CA LEU A 804 6.76 -35.41 -25.75
C LEU A 804 7.81 -34.28 -25.90
N VAL A 805 7.63 -33.15 -25.23
CA VAL A 805 8.57 -32.02 -25.31
C VAL A 805 9.89 -32.36 -24.59
N LYS A 806 9.83 -33.05 -23.45
CA LYS A 806 11.02 -33.51 -22.72
C LYS A 806 11.89 -34.43 -23.59
N ALA A 807 11.30 -35.38 -24.32
CA ALA A 807 12.05 -36.27 -25.19
C ALA A 807 12.86 -35.52 -26.27
N ARG A 808 12.39 -34.35 -26.74
CA ARG A 808 13.13 -33.48 -27.65
C ARG A 808 14.28 -32.75 -26.96
N ILE A 809 14.04 -32.19 -25.78
CA ILE A 809 15.07 -31.52 -24.97
C ILE A 809 16.21 -32.51 -24.64
N ASP A 810 15.85 -33.71 -24.17
CA ASP A 810 16.81 -34.76 -23.77
C ASP A 810 17.68 -35.22 -24.97
N ALA A 811 17.07 -35.43 -26.14
CA ALA A 811 17.79 -35.85 -27.35
C ALA A 811 18.77 -34.77 -27.86
N ILE A 812 18.40 -33.49 -27.80
CA ILE A 812 19.29 -32.38 -28.15
C ILE A 812 20.41 -32.20 -27.11
N ALA A 813 20.14 -32.44 -25.83
CA ALA A 813 21.18 -32.48 -24.80
C ALA A 813 22.20 -33.59 -25.07
N GLU A 814 21.76 -34.79 -25.48
CA GLU A 814 22.66 -35.87 -25.85
C GLU A 814 23.49 -35.51 -27.10
N ALA A 815 22.87 -34.98 -28.15
CA ALA A 815 23.59 -34.54 -29.35
C ALA A 815 24.69 -33.49 -29.03
N VAL A 816 24.36 -32.44 -28.28
CA VAL A 816 25.33 -31.41 -27.88
C VAL A 816 26.43 -31.99 -26.97
N ALA A 817 26.11 -32.95 -26.09
CA ALA A 817 27.11 -33.62 -25.26
C ALA A 817 28.10 -34.47 -26.08
N GLN A 818 27.60 -35.18 -27.11
CA GLN A 818 28.42 -35.95 -28.05
C GLN A 818 29.29 -35.02 -28.92
N GLU A 819 28.71 -33.98 -29.53
CA GLU A 819 29.42 -33.01 -30.38
C GLU A 819 30.51 -32.23 -29.63
N THR A 820 30.25 -31.84 -28.38
CA THR A 820 31.18 -30.98 -27.61
C THR A 820 32.16 -31.74 -26.71
N GLY A 821 31.99 -33.06 -26.58
CA GLY A 821 32.77 -33.91 -25.67
C GLY A 821 32.59 -33.56 -24.18
N ARG A 822 31.53 -32.83 -23.80
CA ARG A 822 31.25 -32.46 -22.41
C ARG A 822 29.93 -33.07 -21.93
N LYS A 823 29.99 -33.77 -20.79
CA LYS A 823 28.78 -34.20 -20.08
C LYS A 823 28.02 -32.99 -19.54
N LEU A 824 26.79 -32.79 -20.02
CA LEU A 824 25.86 -31.79 -19.49
C LEU A 824 25.25 -32.26 -18.17
N SER A 825 24.88 -31.30 -17.33
CA SER A 825 24.09 -31.50 -16.12
C SER A 825 22.99 -30.44 -16.12
N TYR A 826 21.74 -30.87 -16.25
CA TYR A 826 20.57 -30.01 -16.37
C TYR A 826 19.37 -30.67 -15.68
N GLN A 827 18.30 -29.89 -15.48
CA GLN A 827 17.00 -30.41 -15.09
C GLN A 827 15.93 -30.03 -16.11
N VAL A 828 14.93 -30.89 -16.35
CA VAL A 828 13.73 -30.51 -17.10
C VAL A 828 12.50 -30.50 -16.17
N GLY A 829 11.82 -29.37 -16.14
CA GLY A 829 10.63 -29.13 -15.34
C GLY A 829 9.57 -28.39 -16.13
N THR A 830 8.48 -28.03 -15.46
CA THR A 830 7.32 -27.43 -16.11
C THR A 830 6.74 -26.28 -15.29
N MET A 831 6.13 -25.33 -16.00
CA MET A 831 5.29 -24.33 -15.36
C MET A 831 3.92 -24.93 -15.04
N ILE A 832 3.47 -24.75 -13.81
CA ILE A 832 2.15 -25.19 -13.34
C ILE A 832 1.26 -23.95 -13.28
N GLU A 833 0.52 -23.72 -14.37
CA GLU A 833 -0.27 -22.50 -14.60
C GLU A 833 -1.70 -22.77 -15.08
N LEU A 834 -2.10 -24.04 -15.17
CA LEU A 834 -3.46 -24.46 -15.51
C LEU A 834 -4.07 -25.26 -14.33
N PRO A 835 -5.37 -25.08 -13.99
CA PRO A 835 -6.02 -25.86 -12.94
C PRO A 835 -5.95 -27.38 -13.18
N ARG A 836 -5.96 -27.82 -14.45
CA ARG A 836 -5.75 -29.24 -14.81
C ARG A 836 -4.35 -29.72 -14.42
N ALA A 837 -3.33 -28.89 -14.57
CA ALA A 837 -1.95 -29.21 -14.19
C ALA A 837 -1.84 -29.35 -12.66
N CYS A 838 -2.42 -28.44 -11.88
CA CYS A 838 -2.53 -28.56 -10.42
C CYS A 838 -3.21 -29.87 -10.01
N LEU A 839 -4.37 -30.17 -10.60
CA LEU A 839 -5.13 -31.39 -10.30
C LEU A 839 -4.40 -32.68 -10.73
N LYS A 840 -3.57 -32.63 -11.78
CA LYS A 840 -2.79 -33.77 -12.31
C LYS A 840 -1.31 -33.75 -11.93
N ALA A 841 -0.90 -32.88 -11.01
CA ALA A 841 0.49 -32.64 -10.62
C ALA A 841 1.24 -33.92 -10.20
N GLY A 842 0.57 -34.92 -9.62
CA GLY A 842 1.19 -36.21 -9.30
C GLY A 842 1.65 -36.99 -10.53
N GLU A 843 0.82 -37.06 -11.58
CA GLU A 843 1.18 -37.74 -12.85
C GLU A 843 2.30 -37.01 -13.59
N ILE A 844 2.33 -35.68 -13.48
CA ILE A 844 3.34 -34.82 -14.15
C ILE A 844 4.69 -34.88 -13.41
N ALA A 845 4.69 -34.91 -12.07
CA ALA A 845 5.91 -34.97 -11.25
C ALA A 845 6.64 -36.32 -11.31
N GLU A 846 6.05 -37.36 -11.87
CA GLU A 846 6.79 -38.59 -12.21
C GLU A 846 7.91 -38.29 -13.22
N ALA A 847 7.64 -37.45 -14.22
CA ALA A 847 8.61 -37.05 -15.25
C ALA A 847 9.34 -35.74 -14.93
N ALA A 848 8.61 -34.71 -14.48
CA ALA A 848 9.17 -33.38 -14.21
C ALA A 848 10.04 -33.35 -12.95
N GLU A 849 11.21 -32.71 -13.03
CA GLU A 849 12.16 -32.63 -11.92
C GLU A 849 11.90 -31.43 -10.99
N PHE A 850 11.25 -30.39 -11.52
CA PHE A 850 10.79 -29.23 -10.77
C PHE A 850 9.47 -28.68 -11.31
N PHE A 851 8.76 -27.95 -10.47
CA PHE A 851 7.63 -27.09 -10.84
C PHE A 851 7.95 -25.63 -10.54
N SER A 852 7.48 -24.72 -11.41
CA SER A 852 7.34 -23.31 -11.09
C SER A 852 5.87 -22.92 -11.29
N PHE A 853 5.19 -22.34 -10.30
CA PHE A 853 3.81 -21.91 -10.48
C PHE A 853 3.75 -20.60 -11.28
N GLY A 854 3.17 -20.66 -12.48
CA GLY A 854 2.80 -19.50 -13.28
C GLY A 854 1.50 -18.90 -12.76
N THR A 855 1.59 -18.17 -11.66
CA THR A 855 0.39 -17.78 -10.90
C THR A 855 -0.45 -16.69 -11.56
N ASN A 856 0.10 -15.93 -12.52
CA ASN A 856 -0.68 -14.97 -13.30
C ASN A 856 -1.78 -15.71 -14.09
N ASP A 857 -1.37 -16.61 -14.98
CA ASP A 857 -2.24 -17.41 -15.84
C ASP A 857 -3.08 -18.42 -15.05
N LEU A 858 -2.57 -18.93 -13.91
CA LEU A 858 -3.37 -19.72 -12.99
C LEU A 858 -4.51 -18.90 -12.37
N THR A 859 -4.29 -17.65 -11.95
CA THR A 859 -5.38 -16.75 -11.53
C THR A 859 -6.36 -16.51 -12.68
N GLN A 860 -5.87 -16.18 -13.88
CA GLN A 860 -6.72 -15.90 -15.05
C GLN A 860 -7.65 -17.09 -15.36
N THR A 861 -7.12 -18.31 -15.36
CA THR A 861 -7.87 -19.54 -15.67
C THR A 861 -8.68 -20.10 -14.49
N THR A 862 -8.37 -19.74 -13.25
CA THR A 862 -9.16 -20.12 -12.06
C THR A 862 -10.38 -19.22 -11.88
N PHE A 863 -10.22 -17.91 -12.05
CA PHE A 863 -11.33 -16.94 -11.96
C PHE A 863 -12.15 -16.85 -13.26
N GLY A 864 -11.59 -17.24 -14.41
CA GLY A 864 -12.19 -16.99 -15.73
C GLY A 864 -12.10 -15.52 -16.13
N ILE A 865 -11.01 -14.84 -15.76
CA ILE A 865 -10.79 -13.39 -15.97
C ILE A 865 -9.58 -13.18 -16.87
N SER A 866 -9.77 -12.46 -17.97
CA SER A 866 -8.67 -11.88 -18.76
C SER A 866 -8.03 -10.74 -17.97
N ARG A 867 -6.69 -10.78 -17.79
CA ARG A 867 -5.93 -9.85 -16.95
C ARG A 867 -5.85 -8.42 -17.51
N ASP A 868 -5.99 -8.28 -18.82
CA ASP A 868 -5.97 -6.99 -19.53
C ASP A 868 -7.35 -6.31 -19.48
N ASP A 869 -8.43 -7.10 -19.61
CA ASP A 869 -9.82 -6.62 -19.50
C ASP A 869 -10.24 -6.32 -18.04
N ALA A 870 -9.60 -6.98 -17.07
CA ALA A 870 -9.95 -6.94 -15.65
C ALA A 870 -10.04 -5.52 -15.05
N ALA A 871 -9.22 -4.59 -15.56
CA ALA A 871 -9.21 -3.19 -15.13
C ALA A 871 -10.57 -2.48 -15.27
N SER A 872 -11.46 -2.98 -16.15
CA SER A 872 -12.80 -2.45 -16.36
C SER A 872 -13.77 -2.69 -15.18
N PHE A 873 -13.50 -3.66 -14.30
CA PHE A 873 -14.41 -4.00 -13.19
C PHE A 873 -13.74 -4.30 -11.85
N LEU A 874 -12.49 -4.76 -11.79
CA LEU A 874 -11.84 -5.11 -10.51
C LEU A 874 -11.84 -3.97 -9.46
N PRO A 875 -11.59 -2.69 -9.82
CA PRO A 875 -11.70 -1.58 -8.86
C PRO A 875 -13.10 -1.40 -8.27
N THR A 876 -14.16 -1.83 -8.98
CA THR A 876 -15.53 -1.84 -8.46
C THR A 876 -15.80 -3.06 -7.58
N TYR A 877 -15.11 -4.18 -7.80
CA TYR A 877 -15.22 -5.38 -6.95
C TYR A 877 -14.55 -5.16 -5.60
N THR A 878 -13.35 -4.57 -5.57
CA THR A 878 -12.64 -4.23 -4.32
C THR A 878 -13.37 -3.11 -3.56
N ALA A 879 -13.78 -2.02 -4.24
CA ALA A 879 -14.55 -0.94 -3.61
C ALA A 879 -15.94 -1.37 -3.07
N ARG A 880 -16.43 -2.56 -3.42
CA ARG A 880 -17.66 -3.18 -2.89
C ARG A 880 -17.40 -4.34 -1.91
N GLY A 881 -16.14 -4.67 -1.63
CA GLY A 881 -15.77 -5.80 -0.78
C GLY A 881 -16.14 -7.18 -1.33
N ILE A 882 -16.28 -7.32 -2.66
CA ILE A 882 -16.51 -8.62 -3.32
C ILE A 882 -15.22 -9.43 -3.35
N LEU A 883 -14.09 -8.75 -3.55
CA LEU A 883 -12.73 -9.26 -3.36
C LEU A 883 -12.01 -8.31 -2.38
N PRO A 884 -11.15 -8.81 -1.47
CA PRO A 884 -10.42 -7.95 -0.54
C PRO A 884 -9.29 -7.17 -1.23
N THR A 885 -8.73 -7.71 -2.31
CA THR A 885 -7.56 -7.17 -3.04
C THR A 885 -7.64 -7.64 -4.50
N ASP A 886 -6.85 -7.04 -5.39
CA ASP A 886 -6.68 -7.52 -6.76
C ASP A 886 -5.94 -8.89 -6.77
N PRO A 887 -6.54 -9.97 -7.32
CA PRO A 887 -5.96 -11.31 -7.32
C PRO A 887 -4.78 -11.49 -8.29
N PHE A 888 -4.37 -10.44 -9.02
CA PHE A 888 -3.14 -10.37 -9.81
C PHE A 888 -2.00 -9.58 -9.11
N ILE A 889 -2.26 -9.00 -7.94
CA ILE A 889 -1.26 -8.33 -7.09
C ILE A 889 -0.86 -9.25 -5.93
N SER A 890 -1.85 -9.84 -5.26
CA SER A 890 -1.66 -10.84 -4.20
C SER A 890 -2.48 -12.09 -4.47
N VAL A 891 -1.90 -13.25 -4.18
CA VAL A 891 -2.53 -14.54 -4.47
C VAL A 891 -3.82 -14.71 -3.66
N ASP A 892 -4.92 -14.95 -4.37
CA ASP A 892 -6.14 -15.47 -3.75
C ASP A 892 -5.81 -16.78 -3.02
N ARG A 893 -5.91 -16.78 -1.68
CA ARG A 893 -5.56 -17.94 -0.85
C ARG A 893 -6.66 -19.00 -0.80
N GLU A 894 -7.91 -18.67 -1.15
CA GLU A 894 -9.05 -19.58 -0.99
C GLU A 894 -9.35 -20.39 -2.26
N GLY A 895 -9.13 -19.85 -3.46
CA GLY A 895 -9.26 -20.57 -4.74
C GLY A 895 -7.91 -20.92 -5.37
N VAL A 896 -7.17 -19.91 -5.84
CA VAL A 896 -5.86 -20.10 -6.52
C VAL A 896 -4.86 -20.79 -5.57
N GLY A 897 -4.84 -20.38 -4.30
CA GLY A 897 -4.01 -20.97 -3.26
C GLY A 897 -4.32 -22.44 -2.99
N GLU A 898 -5.59 -22.86 -3.03
CA GLU A 898 -5.96 -24.28 -2.91
C GLU A 898 -5.38 -25.09 -4.08
N LEU A 899 -5.47 -24.57 -5.31
CA LEU A 899 -4.87 -25.22 -6.49
C LEU A 899 -3.33 -25.30 -6.41
N VAL A 900 -2.66 -24.26 -5.91
CA VAL A 900 -1.20 -24.28 -5.67
C VAL A 900 -0.86 -25.34 -4.61
N GLN A 901 -1.56 -25.38 -3.48
CA GLN A 901 -1.34 -26.38 -2.42
C GLN A 901 -1.58 -27.81 -2.95
N ILE A 902 -2.67 -28.04 -3.68
CA ILE A 902 -2.98 -29.32 -4.33
C ILE A 902 -1.85 -29.75 -5.28
N GLY A 903 -1.27 -28.80 -6.03
CA GLY A 903 -0.13 -29.04 -6.92
C GLY A 903 1.14 -29.45 -6.16
N VAL A 904 1.48 -28.74 -5.08
CA VAL A 904 2.62 -29.05 -4.19
C VAL A 904 2.46 -30.45 -3.59
N GLU A 905 1.31 -30.73 -2.98
CA GLU A 905 1.03 -31.99 -2.29
C GLU A 905 1.06 -33.19 -3.25
N ARG A 906 0.36 -33.11 -4.38
CA ARG A 906 0.30 -34.21 -5.35
C ARG A 906 1.65 -34.41 -6.04
N GLY A 907 2.34 -33.33 -6.40
CA GLY A 907 3.68 -33.39 -7.00
C GLY A 907 4.71 -34.04 -6.07
N ARG A 908 4.83 -33.55 -4.83
CA ARG A 908 5.79 -34.12 -3.86
C ARG A 908 5.41 -35.52 -3.37
N LYS A 909 4.12 -35.91 -3.42
CA LYS A 909 3.70 -37.30 -3.18
C LYS A 909 4.25 -38.28 -4.23
N ALA A 910 4.35 -37.87 -5.49
CA ALA A 910 4.94 -38.67 -6.55
C ALA A 910 6.48 -38.60 -6.53
N ARG A 911 7.05 -37.40 -6.31
CA ARG A 911 8.49 -37.15 -6.27
C ARG A 911 8.87 -36.39 -4.97
N PRO A 912 9.25 -37.08 -3.88
CA PRO A 912 9.50 -36.45 -2.56
C PRO A 912 10.61 -35.38 -2.51
N LYS A 913 11.45 -35.29 -3.53
CA LYS A 913 12.49 -34.25 -3.70
C LYS A 913 12.19 -33.30 -4.88
N LEU A 914 10.94 -33.22 -5.32
CA LEU A 914 10.50 -32.25 -6.34
C LEU A 914 10.74 -30.84 -5.81
N LYS A 915 11.59 -30.08 -6.51
CA LYS A 915 11.78 -28.66 -6.25
C LYS A 915 10.55 -27.91 -6.76
N VAL A 916 9.94 -27.09 -5.91
CA VAL A 916 8.74 -26.32 -6.25
C VAL A 916 8.95 -24.85 -5.91
N GLY A 917 8.71 -23.97 -6.88
CA GLY A 917 8.72 -22.53 -6.67
C GLY A 917 7.55 -21.82 -7.35
N ILE A 918 7.59 -20.49 -7.31
CA ILE A 918 6.59 -19.59 -7.91
C ILE A 918 7.31 -18.50 -8.72
N CYS A 919 6.72 -18.10 -9.84
CA CYS A 919 7.16 -16.96 -10.64
C CYS A 919 5.96 -16.09 -11.05
N GLY A 920 6.24 -14.85 -11.45
CA GLY A 920 5.23 -13.80 -11.68
C GLY A 920 5.26 -12.71 -10.60
N GLU A 921 4.20 -11.91 -10.50
CA GLU A 921 4.13 -10.76 -9.59
C GLU A 921 4.01 -11.18 -8.13
N HIS A 922 3.21 -12.22 -7.86
CA HIS A 922 3.02 -12.80 -6.52
C HIS A 922 4.32 -13.30 -5.87
N GLY A 923 5.37 -13.56 -6.66
CA GLY A 923 6.70 -13.90 -6.13
C GLY A 923 7.37 -12.76 -5.36
N GLY A 924 6.91 -11.51 -5.53
CA GLY A 924 7.41 -10.31 -4.85
C GLY A 924 6.39 -9.61 -3.92
N ASP A 925 5.19 -10.16 -3.75
CA ASP A 925 4.20 -9.65 -2.81
C ASP A 925 4.39 -10.29 -1.41
N PRO A 926 4.52 -9.51 -0.32
CA PRO A 926 4.76 -10.05 1.02
C PRO A 926 3.70 -11.07 1.51
N ALA A 927 2.41 -10.84 1.22
CA ALA A 927 1.34 -11.75 1.63
C ALA A 927 1.41 -13.08 0.85
N SER A 928 1.75 -13.02 -0.43
CA SER A 928 1.97 -14.18 -1.31
C SER A 928 3.23 -14.95 -0.94
N VAL A 929 4.35 -14.27 -0.64
CA VAL A 929 5.59 -14.90 -0.16
C VAL A 929 5.36 -15.60 1.18
N THR A 930 4.57 -15.02 2.08
CA THR A 930 4.19 -15.65 3.35
C THR A 930 3.32 -16.88 3.14
N PHE A 931 2.37 -16.84 2.19
CA PHE A 931 1.60 -18.02 1.80
C PHE A 931 2.49 -19.13 1.22
N CYS A 932 3.39 -18.80 0.29
CA CYS A 932 4.37 -19.74 -0.28
C CYS A 932 5.28 -20.38 0.79
N HIS A 933 5.63 -19.65 1.85
CA HIS A 933 6.34 -20.21 3.01
C HIS A 933 5.48 -21.23 3.76
N ALA A 934 4.21 -20.90 4.02
CA ALA A 934 3.31 -21.74 4.81
C ALA A 934 3.00 -23.09 4.13
N ILE A 935 2.84 -23.11 2.80
CA ILE A 935 2.71 -24.36 2.02
C ILE A 935 4.05 -25.01 1.66
N GLY A 936 5.17 -24.41 2.08
CA GLY A 936 6.51 -24.99 2.02
C GLY A 936 7.14 -25.05 0.63
N LEU A 937 6.98 -24.03 -0.22
CA LEU A 937 7.77 -23.91 -1.45
C LEU A 937 9.29 -23.87 -1.14
N ASP A 938 10.11 -24.22 -2.13
CA ASP A 938 11.58 -24.14 -2.04
C ASP A 938 12.10 -22.74 -2.41
N TYR A 939 11.42 -22.02 -3.32
CA TYR A 939 11.80 -20.67 -3.72
C TYR A 939 10.62 -19.79 -4.19
N VAL A 940 10.83 -18.48 -4.15
CA VAL A 940 10.01 -17.46 -4.84
C VAL A 940 10.85 -16.75 -5.90
N SER A 941 10.21 -16.22 -6.95
CA SER A 941 10.89 -15.55 -8.07
C SER A 941 10.12 -14.30 -8.53
N CYS A 942 10.76 -13.13 -8.39
CA CYS A 942 10.19 -11.79 -8.61
C CYS A 942 11.07 -10.94 -9.54
N SER A 943 10.63 -9.75 -9.99
CA SER A 943 11.53 -8.85 -10.74
C SER A 943 12.76 -8.43 -9.91
N PRO A 944 13.89 -7.99 -10.53
CA PRO A 944 15.16 -7.75 -9.84
C PRO A 944 15.03 -6.81 -8.63
N TYR A 945 14.24 -5.75 -8.78
CA TYR A 945 14.00 -4.75 -7.74
C TYR A 945 13.13 -5.28 -6.59
N ARG A 946 12.27 -6.28 -6.80
CA ARG A 946 11.45 -6.88 -5.72
C ARG A 946 12.20 -7.95 -4.91
N VAL A 947 13.45 -8.29 -5.27
CA VAL A 947 14.27 -9.29 -4.57
C VAL A 947 14.51 -8.96 -3.08
N PRO A 948 14.80 -7.71 -2.65
CA PRO A 948 14.93 -7.37 -1.23
C PRO A 948 13.61 -7.53 -0.46
N ILE A 949 12.48 -7.19 -1.09
CA ILE A 949 11.14 -7.34 -0.51
C ILE A 949 10.82 -8.82 -0.30
N ALA A 950 11.07 -9.66 -1.31
CA ALA A 950 10.91 -11.11 -1.22
C ALA A 950 11.83 -11.73 -0.16
N ARG A 951 13.10 -11.28 -0.04
CA ARG A 951 14.04 -11.71 1.01
C ARG A 951 13.52 -11.36 2.41
N LEU A 952 13.08 -10.11 2.62
CA LEU A 952 12.56 -9.66 3.92
C LEU A 952 11.25 -10.36 4.28
N ALA A 953 10.31 -10.49 3.34
CA ALA A 953 9.05 -11.18 3.56
C ALA A 953 9.27 -12.68 3.86
N ALA A 954 10.18 -13.35 3.14
CA ALA A 954 10.55 -14.74 3.42
C ALA A 954 11.19 -14.92 4.81
N ALA A 955 11.92 -13.93 5.30
CA ALA A 955 12.48 -13.91 6.65
C ALA A 955 11.39 -13.71 7.72
N GLN A 956 10.48 -12.76 7.51
CA GLN A 956 9.36 -12.48 8.41
C GLN A 956 8.40 -13.66 8.52
N ALA A 957 8.09 -14.32 7.39
CA ALA A 957 7.31 -15.56 7.37
C ALA A 957 8.01 -16.70 8.12
N ALA A 958 9.33 -16.85 7.97
CA ALA A 958 10.12 -17.84 8.71
C ALA A 958 10.18 -17.58 10.22
N LEU A 959 10.02 -16.32 10.64
CA LEU A 959 9.88 -15.87 12.03
C LEU A 959 8.42 -15.89 12.54
N GLY A 960 7.45 -16.32 11.73
CA GLY A 960 6.05 -16.49 12.14
C GLY A 960 5.19 -15.21 12.14
N LYS A 961 5.58 -14.19 11.37
CA LYS A 961 4.75 -12.98 11.15
C LYS A 961 3.86 -13.18 9.92
N ASP A 962 2.55 -13.08 10.13
CA ASP A 962 1.59 -12.90 9.04
C ASP A 962 1.80 -11.54 8.36
N ALA A 963 1.93 -11.55 7.03
CA ALA A 963 2.01 -10.34 6.22
C ALA A 963 0.64 -9.96 5.64
N VAL A 964 0.36 -8.65 5.64
CA VAL A 964 -0.72 -8.01 4.88
C VAL A 964 -0.25 -7.80 3.43
N SER A 965 -1.19 -7.72 2.49
CA SER A 965 -0.90 -7.50 1.08
C SER A 965 -0.31 -6.12 0.81
N LEU A 966 0.44 -5.99 -0.28
CA LEU A 966 0.47 -4.74 -1.04
C LEU A 966 -0.93 -4.53 -1.66
N ALA A 967 -1.63 -3.46 -1.29
CA ALA A 967 -2.97 -3.12 -1.76
C ALA A 967 -3.08 -1.61 -2.01
#